data_AF-A0A1H5U3G2-F1
#
_entry.id   AF-A0A1H5U3G2-F1
#
_cell.length_a   1.000
_cell.length_b   1.000
_cell.length_c   1.000
_cell.angle_alpha   90.00
_cell.angle_beta   90.00
_cell.angle_gamma   90.00
#
_symmetry.space_group_name_H-M   'P 1'
#
loop_
_entity.id
_entity.type
_entity.pdbx_description
1 polymer ?
#
loop_
_entity_poly.entity_id
_entity_poly.type
_entity_poly.pdbx_seq_one_letter_code
_entity_poly.pdbx_strand_id
1 'polypeptide(L)'
;MRPERNASRYILCAFNASVTAVLCALMMVPPAIAAPLDGETPAQASREVRLTGHERALQALNRLTFGPRPGDVAAAERMGLDRWFDQQLHPDRIDDAAFQAELAQYPASQMKNSDLMRRFPPPQVLKQMASRGTPLPSDPVEHAIYADALANYEAQQKKQSAGQREQADGAAPGMARPLTQAAGEANPEGDMADSAMMQPSASRGSGVAPADTAKGKKGKALKHSEVIAAMDPADARQIVQLPSDKRYDRLLAMSGEESVAFREALKPAQRALLTQGMTPAQTEVVLAMQGPARVVGAEAMETRLLRDIDSNRQLQAVMADFWLNHFSVYARKNQLEPYMLATYQRDTILPRSLGRFEDLLAATAVSPAMLMYLDNWESIGDHSLAADRVKNIQSLRPDAAAAQKLPKGINENYGRELMELHTLGVNGGYTQKDVIEVAKCFTGWTIDRPYQGMFAQQPMGAGMGRFGGRGGQRGMQQYHSAPGEFLFDPNRHEPGTKVVLGHEIKEDGIKEGFEVLHILATSPATAHFISQKLAVRFVSDDPSPALVDRMTATWMKTDGNIAAVLSTMFHSPEFFSPAVYRAKVKTPIEFMVSALRASDAHVVNPLPLVQAMDRLGMPVYGMQTPNGYSWKADEWVSSNALIARMNFSLVLAGGRLPGVKTDWPALLGASDSGVTSGHPGTLTENSLETLLIGQAASDRTREAVLAQFDNPNTQIEAERNFRAQPAPQTAELSGEDAAGNTMQGQGMQTAPNADMQSGAMLLRAKAAKGRRNAGGGFDAVAAAPATPLDTMAGLLLGSPEFQRR
;
A
#
# COMPACT_ATOMS: atom_id res chain seq x y z
N MET A 1 15.03 -51.08 -3.80
CA MET A 1 16.03 -50.04 -3.45
C MET A 1 15.55 -48.66 -3.88
N ARG A 2 14.67 -47.99 -3.11
CA ARG A 2 14.49 -46.52 -3.14
C ARG A 2 14.14 -45.93 -1.76
N PRO A 3 14.93 -46.13 -0.68
CA PRO A 3 14.73 -45.38 0.57
C PRO A 3 15.56 -44.08 0.65
N GLU A 4 16.69 -43.98 -0.05
CA GLU A 4 17.68 -42.91 0.19
C GLU A 4 17.27 -41.53 -0.33
N ARG A 5 16.48 -41.46 -1.42
CA ARG A 5 16.04 -40.17 -2.00
C ARG A 5 15.02 -39.41 -1.13
N ASN A 6 14.28 -40.12 -0.27
CA ASN A 6 13.37 -39.49 0.67
C ASN A 6 14.10 -39.11 1.97
N ALA A 7 15.03 -39.96 2.44
CA ALA A 7 15.85 -39.66 3.62
C ALA A 7 16.64 -38.35 3.48
N SER A 8 17.30 -38.10 2.33
CA SER A 8 18.01 -36.82 2.11
C SER A 8 17.09 -35.60 2.08
N ARG A 9 15.83 -35.72 1.63
CA ARG A 9 14.86 -34.60 1.64
C ARG A 9 14.32 -34.34 3.04
N TYR A 10 14.10 -35.38 3.84
CA TYR A 10 13.67 -35.27 5.23
C TYR A 10 14.78 -34.72 6.14
N ILE A 11 16.04 -35.14 5.93
CA ILE A 11 17.20 -34.61 6.68
C ILE A 11 17.44 -33.14 6.31
N LEU A 12 17.33 -32.77 5.03
CA LEU A 12 17.48 -31.38 4.58
C LEU A 12 16.34 -30.47 5.07
N CYS A 13 15.08 -30.95 5.10
CA CYS A 13 13.96 -30.20 5.69
C CYS A 13 14.10 -30.05 7.21
N ALA A 14 14.54 -31.10 7.92
CA ALA A 14 14.77 -31.05 9.36
C ALA A 14 15.94 -30.12 9.73
N PHE A 15 17.00 -30.08 8.91
CA PHE A 15 18.15 -29.19 9.11
C PHE A 15 17.77 -27.72 8.90
N ASN A 16 17.08 -27.38 7.80
CA ASN A 16 16.60 -26.02 7.54
C ASN A 16 15.58 -25.54 8.60
N ALA A 17 14.72 -26.43 9.11
CA ALA A 17 13.80 -26.13 10.20
C ALA A 17 14.54 -25.84 11.52
N SER A 18 15.63 -26.55 11.79
CA SER A 18 16.46 -26.38 12.99
C SER A 18 17.21 -25.05 12.98
N VAL A 19 17.87 -24.70 11.86
CA VAL A 19 18.56 -23.42 11.70
C VAL A 19 17.58 -22.24 11.77
N THR A 20 16.42 -22.35 11.12
CA THR A 20 15.39 -21.30 11.16
C THR A 20 14.83 -21.11 12.59
N ALA A 21 14.62 -22.20 13.34
CA ALA A 21 14.18 -22.12 14.73
C ALA A 21 15.23 -21.44 15.63
N VAL A 22 16.52 -21.71 15.41
CA VAL A 22 17.62 -21.01 16.12
C VAL A 22 17.65 -19.52 15.77
N LEU A 23 17.51 -19.15 14.49
CA LEU A 23 17.46 -17.76 14.06
C LEU A 23 16.23 -17.01 14.61
N CYS A 24 15.07 -17.68 14.68
CA CYS A 24 13.88 -17.16 15.36
C CYS A 24 14.12 -16.93 16.85
N ALA A 25 14.76 -17.87 17.54
CA ALA A 25 15.09 -17.70 18.95
C ALA A 25 16.05 -16.50 19.17
N LEU A 26 17.01 -16.28 18.28
CA LEU A 26 17.91 -15.11 18.30
C LEU A 26 17.17 -13.78 18.06
N MET A 27 16.03 -13.80 17.36
CA MET A 27 15.14 -12.64 17.14
C MET A 27 14.15 -12.37 18.28
N MET A 28 13.93 -13.35 19.16
CA MET A 28 13.06 -13.18 20.33
C MET A 28 13.83 -12.80 21.60
N VAL A 29 15.12 -13.13 21.68
CA VAL A 29 15.97 -12.79 22.85
C VAL A 29 16.84 -11.57 22.52
N PRO A 30 16.68 -10.41 23.18
CA PRO A 30 17.60 -9.29 22.99
C PRO A 30 19.03 -9.73 23.30
N PRO A 31 20.06 -9.22 22.61
CA PRO A 31 21.44 -9.64 22.86
C PRO A 31 21.74 -9.48 24.35
N ALA A 32 22.13 -10.57 25.02
CA ALA A 32 22.49 -10.54 26.42
C ALA A 32 23.66 -9.55 26.56
N ILE A 33 23.46 -8.49 27.35
CA ILE A 33 24.61 -7.77 27.92
C ILE A 33 25.36 -8.83 28.70
N ALA A 34 26.63 -9.07 28.33
CA ALA A 34 27.46 -10.08 28.97
C ALA A 34 27.31 -9.95 30.49
N ALA A 35 26.78 -10.98 31.15
CA ALA A 35 26.73 -11.01 32.60
C ALA A 35 28.17 -10.90 33.12
N PRO A 36 28.44 -10.13 34.19
CA PRO A 36 29.78 -10.03 34.74
C PRO A 36 30.25 -11.42 35.16
N LEU A 37 31.48 -11.76 34.82
CA LEU A 37 32.13 -12.98 35.26
C LEU A 37 32.13 -13.01 36.80
N ASP A 38 31.88 -14.18 37.39
CA ASP A 38 31.85 -14.38 38.84
C ASP A 38 33.11 -13.80 39.50
N GLY A 39 32.97 -12.69 40.25
CA GLY A 39 34.05 -12.09 41.03
C GLY A 39 34.08 -10.55 41.11
N GLU A 40 33.31 -9.83 40.31
CA GLU A 40 33.27 -8.35 40.39
C GLU A 40 32.31 -7.85 41.49
N THR A 41 32.76 -6.93 42.32
CA THR A 41 31.90 -6.33 43.36
C THR A 41 30.79 -5.46 42.73
N PRO A 42 29.60 -5.36 43.36
CA PRO A 42 28.46 -4.58 42.82
C PRO A 42 28.79 -3.11 42.52
N ALA A 43 29.78 -2.54 43.21
CA ALA A 43 30.25 -1.17 43.00
C ALA A 43 31.21 -1.00 41.81
N GLN A 44 31.81 -2.09 41.30
CA GLN A 44 32.62 -2.13 40.08
C GLN A 44 31.77 -2.49 38.86
N ALA A 45 30.78 -3.38 39.01
CA ALA A 45 29.80 -3.72 37.98
C ALA A 45 28.86 -2.54 37.62
N SER A 46 28.74 -1.54 38.49
CA SER A 46 27.93 -0.33 38.30
C SER A 46 28.67 0.84 37.64
N ARG A 47 29.90 0.65 37.12
CA ARG A 47 30.47 1.61 36.16
C ARG A 47 29.69 1.46 34.85
N GLU A 48 28.57 2.17 34.78
CA GLU A 48 27.61 2.20 33.67
C GLU A 48 28.28 1.89 32.33
N VAL A 49 27.98 0.73 31.76
CA VAL A 49 28.35 0.40 30.37
C VAL A 49 27.62 1.41 29.50
N ARG A 50 28.26 2.54 29.17
CA ARG A 50 27.71 3.54 28.27
C ARG A 50 28.11 3.19 26.84
N LEU A 51 27.21 3.40 25.90
CA LEU A 51 27.53 3.24 24.48
C LEU A 51 28.73 4.12 24.11
N THR A 52 29.68 3.53 23.40
CA THR A 52 30.82 4.22 22.79
C THR A 52 30.35 5.27 21.78
N GLY A 53 31.23 6.21 21.40
CA GLY A 53 30.90 7.21 20.38
C GLY A 53 30.42 6.57 19.06
N HIS A 54 31.05 5.46 18.67
CA HIS A 54 30.68 4.69 17.49
C HIS A 54 29.29 4.04 17.62
N GLU A 55 29.03 3.36 18.74
CA GLU A 55 27.72 2.73 18.97
C GLU A 55 26.60 3.77 19.04
N ARG A 56 26.86 4.96 19.58
CA ARG A 56 25.89 6.06 19.59
C ARG A 56 25.59 6.58 18.18
N ALA A 57 26.62 6.78 17.35
CA ALA A 57 26.44 7.20 15.96
C ALA A 57 25.65 6.15 15.16
N LEU A 58 26.01 4.88 15.34
CA LEU A 58 25.33 3.75 14.72
C LEU A 58 23.86 3.63 15.16
N GLN A 59 23.58 3.70 16.47
CA GLN A 59 22.22 3.70 17.01
C GLN A 59 21.39 4.85 16.43
N ALA A 60 21.93 6.07 16.41
CA ALA A 60 21.22 7.23 15.88
C ALA A 60 20.88 7.06 14.40
N LEU A 61 21.83 6.59 13.58
CA LEU A 61 21.58 6.30 12.17
C LEU A 61 20.52 5.20 12.00
N ASN A 62 20.61 4.09 12.72
CA ASN A 62 19.62 3.01 12.58
C ASN A 62 18.20 3.40 13.06
N ARG A 63 18.07 4.36 13.99
CA ARG A 63 16.76 4.79 14.50
C ARG A 63 16.19 5.97 13.74
N LEU A 64 17.02 6.92 13.31
CA LEU A 64 16.60 8.18 12.71
C LEU A 64 16.79 8.21 11.18
N THR A 65 17.34 7.15 10.58
CA THR A 65 17.36 6.89 9.14
C THR A 65 16.83 5.49 8.86
N PHE A 66 16.76 5.08 7.59
CA PHE A 66 16.52 3.67 7.24
C PHE A 66 17.77 2.78 7.44
N GLY A 67 18.81 3.28 8.11
CA GLY A 67 20.10 2.64 8.27
C GLY A 67 21.20 3.33 7.45
N PRO A 68 22.45 3.18 7.87
CA PRO A 68 23.58 3.87 7.24
C PRO A 68 24.00 3.20 5.92
N ARG A 69 24.40 4.04 4.97
CA ARG A 69 25.24 3.65 3.83
C ARG A 69 26.69 3.48 4.26
N PRO A 70 27.52 2.79 3.46
CA PRO A 70 28.97 2.78 3.66
C PRO A 70 29.52 4.21 3.82
N GLY A 71 30.19 4.47 4.94
CA GLY A 71 30.76 5.79 5.27
C GLY A 71 29.86 6.74 6.08
N ASP A 72 28.56 6.51 6.18
CA ASP A 72 27.63 7.40 6.91
C ASP A 72 27.98 7.51 8.39
N VAL A 73 28.33 6.38 9.03
CA VAL A 73 28.71 6.37 10.46
C VAL A 73 29.94 7.24 10.69
N ALA A 74 30.98 7.07 9.89
CA ALA A 74 32.20 7.87 9.97
C ALA A 74 31.95 9.35 9.63
N ALA A 75 31.00 9.65 8.75
CA ALA A 75 30.59 11.02 8.46
C ALA A 75 29.87 11.67 9.66
N ALA A 76 28.94 10.96 10.30
CA ALA A 76 28.24 11.42 11.49
C ALA A 76 29.19 11.62 12.68
N GLU A 77 30.15 10.71 12.88
CA GLU A 77 31.19 10.84 13.91
C GLU A 77 32.07 12.08 13.68
N ARG A 78 32.54 12.32 12.45
CA ARG A 78 33.33 13.50 12.10
C ARG A 78 32.53 14.79 12.27
N MET A 79 31.24 14.77 11.93
CA MET A 79 30.35 15.91 12.11
C MET A 79 30.02 16.14 13.59
N GLY A 80 30.03 15.09 14.42
CA GLY A 80 29.50 15.13 15.77
C GLY A 80 27.98 14.97 15.76
N LEU A 81 27.49 14.10 16.65
CA LEU A 81 26.14 13.56 16.54
C LEU A 81 25.03 14.60 16.72
N ASP A 82 25.21 15.57 17.62
CA ASP A 82 24.22 16.63 17.84
C ASP A 82 24.09 17.56 16.61
N ARG A 83 25.22 17.87 15.95
CA ARG A 83 25.21 18.68 14.71
C ARG A 83 24.59 17.92 13.56
N TRP A 84 24.88 16.63 13.44
CA TRP A 84 24.25 15.76 12.45
C TRP A 84 22.73 15.69 12.67
N PHE A 85 22.29 15.51 13.92
CA PHE A 85 20.88 15.45 14.26
C PHE A 85 20.16 16.79 13.99
N ASP A 86 20.76 17.93 14.38
CA ASP A 86 20.24 19.26 14.04
C ASP A 86 20.07 19.46 12.53
N GLN A 87 21.07 19.05 11.74
CA GLN A 87 20.97 19.09 10.28
C GLN A 87 19.78 18.25 9.76
N GLN A 88 19.55 17.07 10.32
CA GLN A 88 18.44 16.19 9.94
C GLN A 88 17.05 16.74 10.34
N LEU A 89 16.97 17.55 11.41
CA LEU A 89 15.73 18.27 11.77
C LEU A 89 15.41 19.43 10.81
N HIS A 90 16.38 19.83 9.98
CA HIS A 90 16.28 20.92 9.01
C HIS A 90 16.55 20.42 7.58
N PRO A 91 15.64 19.62 6.99
CA PRO A 91 15.85 18.98 5.69
C PRO A 91 16.08 19.97 4.54
N ASP A 92 15.59 21.21 4.66
CA ASP A 92 15.87 22.32 3.74
C ASP A 92 17.35 22.69 3.63
N ARG A 93 18.16 22.35 4.65
CA ARG A 93 19.61 22.54 4.68
C ARG A 93 20.40 21.38 4.09
N ILE A 94 19.73 20.29 3.71
CA ILE A 94 20.35 19.11 3.12
C ILE A 94 20.14 19.13 1.61
N ASP A 95 21.25 19.09 0.87
CA ASP A 95 21.22 18.94 -0.57
C ASP A 95 20.69 17.56 -0.97
N ASP A 96 19.67 17.59 -1.81
CA ASP A 96 18.98 16.42 -2.32
C ASP A 96 18.72 16.55 -3.83
N ALA A 97 19.45 17.44 -4.51
CA ALA A 97 19.24 17.74 -5.93
C ALA A 97 19.39 16.51 -6.84
N ALA A 98 20.32 15.61 -6.51
CA ALA A 98 20.50 14.35 -7.24
C ALA A 98 19.24 13.47 -7.19
N PHE A 99 18.65 13.30 -5.99
CA PHE A 99 17.41 12.56 -5.81
C PHE A 99 16.23 13.27 -6.52
N GLN A 100 16.13 14.60 -6.45
CA GLN A 100 15.10 15.34 -7.17
C GLN A 100 15.21 15.15 -8.70
N ALA A 101 16.43 15.07 -9.25
CA ALA A 101 16.65 14.79 -10.66
C ALA A 101 16.25 13.35 -11.03
N GLU A 102 16.42 12.39 -10.12
CA GLU A 102 15.94 11.02 -10.31
C GLU A 102 14.41 10.95 -10.34
N LEU A 103 13.71 11.66 -9.45
CA LEU A 103 12.25 11.74 -9.44
C LEU A 103 11.64 12.29 -10.73
N ALA A 104 12.40 13.07 -11.52
CA ALA A 104 11.94 13.55 -12.83
C ALA A 104 11.67 12.42 -13.83
N GLN A 105 12.12 11.19 -13.55
CA GLN A 105 11.81 10.00 -14.35
C GLN A 105 10.41 9.45 -14.10
N TYR A 106 9.66 9.99 -13.12
CA TYR A 106 8.31 9.55 -12.73
C TYR A 106 7.29 10.70 -12.87
N PRO A 107 6.94 11.11 -14.11
CA PRO A 107 6.18 12.33 -14.35
C PRO A 107 4.77 12.32 -13.72
N ALA A 108 4.06 11.19 -13.70
CA ALA A 108 2.72 11.10 -13.09
C ALA A 108 2.78 11.37 -11.59
N SER A 109 3.82 10.90 -10.90
CA SER A 109 4.02 11.22 -9.46
C SER A 109 4.18 12.72 -9.18
N GLN A 110 4.54 13.52 -10.20
CA GLN A 110 4.76 14.97 -10.10
C GLN A 110 3.52 15.80 -10.53
N MET A 111 2.47 15.17 -11.04
CA MET A 111 1.26 15.86 -11.45
C MET A 111 0.34 16.20 -10.25
N LYS A 112 -0.60 17.12 -10.44
CA LYS A 112 -1.73 17.33 -9.53
C LYS A 112 -2.80 16.27 -9.76
N ASN A 113 -3.69 16.04 -8.78
CA ASN A 113 -4.74 15.03 -8.91
C ASN A 113 -5.65 15.31 -10.13
N SER A 114 -5.99 16.58 -10.36
CA SER A 114 -6.81 16.98 -11.51
C SER A 114 -6.15 16.68 -12.85
N ASP A 115 -4.83 16.84 -12.96
CA ASP A 115 -4.08 16.55 -14.18
C ASP A 115 -3.93 15.04 -14.38
N LEU A 116 -3.71 14.29 -13.31
CA LEU A 116 -3.69 12.82 -13.33
C LEU A 116 -5.02 12.25 -13.82
N MET A 117 -6.14 12.70 -13.25
CA MET A 117 -7.48 12.21 -13.63
C MET A 117 -7.88 12.62 -15.06
N ARG A 118 -7.34 13.74 -15.57
CA ARG A 118 -7.52 14.16 -16.97
C ARG A 118 -6.67 13.31 -17.92
N ARG A 119 -5.39 13.14 -17.64
CA ARG A 119 -4.46 12.44 -18.54
C ARG A 119 -4.68 10.92 -18.53
N PHE A 120 -5.03 10.36 -17.38
CA PHE A 120 -5.17 8.92 -17.17
C PHE A 120 -6.61 8.58 -16.76
N PRO A 121 -7.52 8.23 -17.69
CA PRO A 121 -8.94 8.11 -17.39
C PRO A 121 -9.22 6.99 -16.37
N PRO A 122 -9.86 7.30 -15.22
CA PRO A 122 -10.33 6.28 -14.30
C PRO A 122 -11.40 5.37 -14.94
N PRO A 123 -11.58 4.13 -14.46
CA PRO A 123 -12.53 3.20 -15.09
C PRO A 123 -13.99 3.70 -15.06
N GLN A 124 -14.38 4.48 -14.06
CA GLN A 124 -15.69 5.13 -14.01
C GLN A 124 -15.89 6.15 -15.13
N VAL A 125 -14.83 6.88 -15.52
CA VAL A 125 -14.86 7.79 -16.68
C VAL A 125 -15.07 6.98 -17.96
N LEU A 126 -14.30 5.91 -18.14
CA LEU A 126 -14.43 5.03 -19.32
C LEU A 126 -15.84 4.44 -19.45
N LYS A 127 -16.42 3.99 -18.33
CA LYS A 127 -17.81 3.50 -18.28
C LYS A 127 -18.81 4.58 -18.70
N GLN A 128 -18.64 5.81 -18.24
CA GLN A 128 -19.50 6.93 -18.63
C GLN A 128 -19.36 7.26 -20.12
N MET A 129 -18.14 7.33 -20.63
CA MET A 129 -17.86 7.59 -22.05
C MET A 129 -18.48 6.52 -22.95
N ALA A 130 -18.29 5.23 -22.63
CA ALA A 130 -18.90 4.11 -23.34
C ALA A 130 -20.44 4.21 -23.35
N SER A 131 -21.05 4.64 -22.25
CA SER A 131 -22.51 4.75 -22.15
C SER A 131 -23.11 5.96 -22.87
N ARG A 132 -22.36 7.07 -22.96
CA ARG A 132 -22.85 8.36 -23.49
C ARG A 132 -22.35 8.68 -24.90
N GLY A 133 -21.42 7.89 -25.45
CA GLY A 133 -20.79 8.18 -26.73
C GLY A 133 -19.97 9.49 -26.71
N THR A 134 -19.29 9.78 -25.60
CA THR A 134 -18.50 11.00 -25.46
C THR A 134 -17.31 10.98 -26.42
N PRO A 135 -17.02 12.09 -27.15
CA PRO A 135 -15.85 12.15 -28.04
C PRO A 135 -14.55 12.04 -27.26
N LEU A 136 -13.52 11.48 -27.90
CA LEU A 136 -12.18 11.37 -27.35
C LEU A 136 -11.48 12.75 -27.27
N PRO A 137 -10.49 12.94 -26.38
CA PRO A 137 -9.67 14.15 -26.33
C PRO A 137 -8.99 14.46 -27.67
N SER A 138 -8.74 15.74 -27.96
CA SER A 138 -8.06 16.16 -29.19
C SER A 138 -6.53 16.12 -29.10
N ASP A 139 -5.97 16.14 -27.89
CA ASP A 139 -4.53 15.96 -27.69
C ASP A 139 -4.12 14.55 -28.14
N PRO A 140 -3.08 14.37 -28.97
CA PRO A 140 -2.73 13.05 -29.52
C PRO A 140 -2.38 12.00 -28.47
N VAL A 141 -1.75 12.41 -27.36
CA VAL A 141 -1.34 11.49 -26.29
C VAL A 141 -2.54 11.08 -25.45
N GLU A 142 -3.34 12.05 -24.99
CA GLU A 142 -4.59 11.76 -24.28
C GLU A 142 -5.53 10.94 -25.16
N HIS A 143 -5.65 11.27 -26.44
CA HIS A 143 -6.45 10.52 -27.42
C HIS A 143 -6.04 9.04 -27.48
N ALA A 144 -4.74 8.75 -27.61
CA ALA A 144 -4.24 7.37 -27.67
C ALA A 144 -4.49 6.59 -26.36
N ILE A 145 -4.27 7.22 -25.20
CA ILE A 145 -4.52 6.61 -23.89
C ILE A 145 -6.01 6.30 -23.72
N TYR A 146 -6.89 7.26 -24.01
CA TYR A 146 -8.33 7.09 -23.90
C TYR A 146 -8.87 6.06 -24.90
N ALA A 147 -8.38 6.08 -26.14
CA ALA A 147 -8.79 5.15 -27.18
C ALA A 147 -8.47 3.70 -26.81
N ASP A 148 -7.23 3.40 -26.39
CA ASP A 148 -6.86 2.05 -25.95
C ASP A 148 -7.66 1.66 -24.70
N ALA A 149 -7.70 2.52 -23.68
CA ALA A 149 -8.38 2.21 -22.42
C ALA A 149 -9.88 1.92 -22.61
N LEU A 150 -10.56 2.69 -23.46
CA LEU A 150 -11.97 2.47 -23.82
C LEU A 150 -12.15 1.16 -24.58
N ALA A 151 -11.33 0.90 -25.61
CA ALA A 151 -11.40 -0.34 -26.37
C ALA A 151 -11.13 -1.58 -25.49
N ASN A 152 -10.19 -1.48 -24.56
CA ASN A 152 -9.89 -2.53 -23.58
C ASN A 152 -11.08 -2.77 -22.63
N TYR A 153 -11.70 -1.70 -22.13
CA TYR A 153 -12.90 -1.79 -21.30
C TYR A 153 -14.06 -2.48 -22.04
N GLU A 154 -14.32 -2.10 -23.29
CA GLU A 154 -15.35 -2.72 -24.13
C GLU A 154 -15.05 -4.19 -24.45
N ALA A 155 -13.79 -4.52 -24.75
CA ALA A 155 -13.36 -5.89 -24.98
C ALA A 155 -13.58 -6.77 -23.74
N GLN A 156 -13.31 -6.24 -22.53
CA GLN A 156 -13.56 -6.95 -21.28
C GLN A 156 -15.06 -7.16 -21.02
N GLN A 157 -15.91 -6.15 -21.26
CA GLN A 157 -17.36 -6.27 -21.17
C GLN A 157 -17.93 -7.34 -22.13
N LYS A 158 -17.43 -7.37 -23.37
CA LYS A 158 -17.77 -8.40 -24.36
C LYS A 158 -17.36 -9.81 -23.90
N LYS A 159 -16.16 -9.97 -23.33
CA LYS A 159 -15.69 -11.26 -22.77
C LYS A 159 -16.54 -11.72 -21.58
N GLN A 160 -16.93 -10.81 -20.69
CA GLN A 160 -17.80 -11.12 -19.54
C GLN A 160 -19.20 -11.56 -19.97
N SER A 161 -19.82 -10.82 -20.91
CA SER A 161 -21.14 -11.17 -21.44
C SER A 161 -21.15 -12.48 -22.24
N ALA A 162 -20.09 -12.78 -22.99
CA ALA A 162 -19.93 -14.06 -23.68
C ALA A 162 -19.79 -15.24 -22.70
N GLY A 163 -18.99 -15.09 -21.64
CA GLY A 163 -18.85 -16.11 -20.60
C GLY A 163 -20.13 -16.37 -19.80
N GLN A 164 -20.96 -15.33 -19.59
CA GLN A 164 -22.28 -15.47 -18.96
C GLN A 164 -23.28 -16.19 -19.89
N ARG A 165 -23.25 -15.95 -21.20
CA ARG A 165 -24.07 -16.67 -22.19
C ARG A 165 -23.68 -18.14 -22.28
N GLU A 166 -22.40 -18.47 -22.30
CA GLU A 166 -21.91 -19.86 -22.27
C GLU A 166 -22.32 -20.59 -20.97
N GLN A 167 -22.38 -19.89 -19.83
CA GLN A 167 -22.89 -20.45 -18.56
C GLN A 167 -24.41 -20.64 -18.55
N ALA A 168 -25.17 -19.74 -19.20
CA ALA A 168 -26.63 -19.85 -19.32
C ALA A 168 -27.04 -20.95 -20.31
N ASP A 169 -26.33 -21.10 -21.43
CA ASP A 169 -26.59 -22.12 -22.45
C ASP A 169 -26.12 -23.54 -22.03
N GLY A 170 -25.22 -23.63 -21.04
CA GLY A 170 -24.75 -24.89 -20.46
C GLY A 170 -25.63 -25.47 -19.34
N ALA A 171 -26.63 -24.72 -18.86
CA ALA A 171 -27.58 -25.19 -17.86
C ALA A 171 -28.77 -25.89 -18.54
N ALA A 172 -28.83 -27.23 -18.48
CA ALA A 172 -29.95 -27.99 -19.01
C ALA A 172 -31.28 -27.60 -18.30
N PRO A 173 -32.43 -27.53 -19.01
CA PRO A 173 -33.71 -27.21 -18.40
C PRO A 173 -34.24 -28.44 -17.65
N GLY A 174 -34.07 -28.46 -16.32
CA GLY A 174 -34.64 -29.51 -15.48
C GLY A 174 -34.26 -29.34 -14.01
N MET A 175 -35.30 -29.24 -13.17
CA MET A 175 -35.28 -29.05 -11.71
C MET A 175 -35.17 -27.60 -11.24
N ALA A 176 -36.35 -26.98 -11.08
CA ALA A 176 -36.52 -25.79 -10.26
C ALA A 176 -36.00 -26.08 -8.84
N ARG A 177 -34.94 -25.36 -8.44
CA ARG A 177 -34.59 -25.13 -7.04
C ARG A 177 -35.09 -23.74 -6.68
N PRO A 178 -35.73 -23.54 -5.51
CA PRO A 178 -36.19 -22.22 -5.11
C PRO A 178 -34.99 -21.28 -4.98
N LEU A 179 -35.10 -20.10 -5.57
CA LEU A 179 -34.21 -18.97 -5.30
C LEU A 179 -34.41 -18.56 -3.84
N THR A 180 -33.49 -18.94 -2.96
CA THR A 180 -33.32 -18.25 -1.67
C THR A 180 -32.79 -16.85 -1.96
N GLN A 181 -33.68 -15.86 -1.82
CA GLN A 181 -33.31 -14.47 -1.65
C GLN A 181 -32.47 -14.34 -0.37
N ALA A 182 -31.20 -13.97 -0.50
CA ALA A 182 -30.46 -13.35 0.60
C ALA A 182 -30.69 -11.83 0.50
N ALA A 183 -31.89 -11.42 0.93
CA ALA A 183 -32.10 -10.09 1.44
C ALA A 183 -31.45 -10.04 2.82
N GLY A 184 -30.63 -9.01 3.06
CA GLY A 184 -30.21 -8.67 4.41
C GLY A 184 -31.40 -8.08 5.15
N GLU A 185 -31.85 -8.77 6.17
CA GLU A 185 -32.72 -8.25 7.23
C GLU A 185 -32.00 -8.63 8.53
N ALA A 186 -31.48 -7.66 9.30
CA ALA A 186 -32.27 -6.77 10.15
C ALA A 186 -33.23 -7.60 11.01
N ASN A 187 -32.79 -7.87 12.24
CA ASN A 187 -33.62 -8.45 13.28
C ASN A 187 -34.40 -7.31 13.94
N PRO A 188 -35.74 -7.32 13.94
CA PRO A 188 -36.50 -6.75 15.02
C PRO A 188 -37.36 -7.84 15.69
N GLU A 189 -37.15 -8.02 16.99
CA GLU A 189 -38.13 -8.73 17.83
C GLU A 189 -39.36 -7.84 18.03
N GLY A 190 -40.56 -8.42 17.95
CA GLY A 190 -41.79 -7.79 18.45
C GLY A 190 -43.10 -8.14 17.75
N ASP A 191 -43.56 -9.39 17.94
CA ASP A 191 -44.95 -9.85 18.11
C ASP A 191 -46.07 -9.64 17.03
N MET A 192 -46.44 -10.79 16.43
CA MET A 192 -47.76 -11.46 16.48
C MET A 192 -49.04 -10.71 16.04
N ALA A 193 -49.66 -11.14 14.92
CA ALA A 193 -50.83 -12.05 14.93
C ALA A 193 -51.60 -12.12 13.59
N ASP A 194 -51.70 -13.36 13.09
CA ASP A 194 -52.86 -14.07 12.51
C ASP A 194 -53.59 -13.69 11.19
N SER A 195 -53.55 -14.67 10.26
CA SER A 195 -54.68 -15.29 9.52
C SER A 195 -55.49 -14.43 8.51
N ALA A 196 -55.93 -14.88 7.32
CA ALA A 196 -55.95 -16.15 6.61
C ALA A 196 -56.49 -15.93 5.17
N MET A 197 -56.11 -16.84 4.25
CA MET A 197 -56.88 -17.40 3.12
C MET A 197 -57.59 -16.48 2.08
N MET A 198 -57.27 -16.63 0.78
CA MET A 198 -58.08 -17.38 -0.22
C MET A 198 -57.50 -17.27 -1.65
N GLN A 199 -57.44 -18.40 -2.36
CA GLN A 199 -57.33 -18.56 -3.82
C GLN A 199 -58.70 -19.09 -4.34
N PRO A 200 -58.93 -19.44 -5.63
CA PRO A 200 -58.44 -18.92 -6.93
C PRO A 200 -59.61 -18.79 -7.97
N SER A 201 -59.35 -18.38 -9.23
CA SER A 201 -59.89 -19.09 -10.43
C SER A 201 -59.36 -18.54 -11.76
N ALA A 202 -59.25 -19.43 -12.74
CA ALA A 202 -58.68 -19.29 -14.07
C ALA A 202 -59.65 -18.76 -15.15
N SER A 203 -59.10 -18.32 -16.30
CA SER A 203 -59.77 -18.49 -17.60
C SER A 203 -58.81 -18.54 -18.80
N ARG A 204 -59.05 -19.55 -19.65
CA ARG A 204 -58.57 -19.84 -21.02
C ARG A 204 -58.88 -18.67 -21.99
N GLY A 205 -58.35 -18.51 -23.21
CA GLY A 205 -57.51 -19.30 -24.11
C GLY A 205 -57.79 -18.90 -25.58
N SER A 206 -56.85 -19.12 -26.51
CA SER A 206 -56.99 -19.34 -27.98
C SER A 206 -55.68 -18.91 -28.67
N GLY A 207 -55.04 -19.59 -29.62
CA GLY A 207 -55.32 -20.80 -30.38
C GLY A 207 -54.50 -20.75 -31.69
N VAL A 208 -54.21 -21.94 -32.25
CA VAL A 208 -53.68 -22.28 -33.59
C VAL A 208 -52.21 -22.76 -33.66
N ALA A 209 -52.08 -23.95 -34.24
CA ALA A 209 -50.89 -24.81 -34.39
C ALA A 209 -50.60 -25.05 -35.92
N PRO A 210 -49.81 -26.07 -36.37
CA PRO A 210 -48.47 -25.89 -36.93
C PRO A 210 -48.28 -26.46 -38.37
N ALA A 211 -47.15 -26.18 -39.05
CA ALA A 211 -46.63 -27.05 -40.12
C ALA A 211 -45.13 -26.80 -40.46
N ASP A 212 -44.40 -27.92 -40.51
CA ASP A 212 -43.31 -28.32 -41.39
C ASP A 212 -41.94 -27.62 -41.46
N THR A 213 -41.03 -28.22 -40.70
CA THR A 213 -39.69 -28.71 -41.08
C THR A 213 -39.09 -28.27 -42.42
N ALA A 214 -38.02 -27.48 -42.34
CA ALA A 214 -36.90 -27.53 -43.27
C ALA A 214 -35.58 -27.65 -42.50
N LYS A 215 -34.87 -28.77 -42.70
CA LYS A 215 -33.51 -29.02 -42.22
C LYS A 215 -32.57 -27.94 -42.80
N GLY A 216 -32.23 -26.93 -41.99
CA GLY A 216 -31.21 -25.92 -42.29
C GLY A 216 -30.00 -26.08 -41.38
N LYS A 217 -28.86 -26.42 -41.99
CA LYS A 217 -27.47 -26.44 -41.49
C LYS A 217 -27.23 -25.94 -40.06
N LYS A 218 -26.65 -26.82 -39.22
CA LYS A 218 -25.93 -26.44 -37.99
C LYS A 218 -24.98 -25.28 -38.29
N GLY A 219 -25.33 -24.07 -37.85
CA GLY A 219 -24.38 -22.97 -37.76
C GLY A 219 -23.24 -23.41 -36.84
N LYS A 220 -22.00 -23.33 -37.34
CA LYS A 220 -20.80 -23.50 -36.53
C LYS A 220 -20.91 -22.54 -35.33
N ALA A 221 -20.84 -23.08 -34.12
CA ALA A 221 -20.55 -22.28 -32.94
C ALA A 221 -19.26 -21.49 -33.21
N LEU A 222 -19.34 -20.15 -33.14
CA LEU A 222 -18.20 -19.26 -33.29
C LEU A 222 -17.16 -19.64 -32.24
N LYS A 223 -15.90 -19.82 -32.68
CA LYS A 223 -14.79 -20.05 -31.74
C LYS A 223 -14.51 -18.74 -31.00
N HIS A 224 -14.08 -18.87 -29.74
CA HIS A 224 -13.81 -17.82 -28.75
C HIS A 224 -12.66 -16.83 -29.13
N SER A 225 -12.43 -16.56 -30.42
CA SER A 225 -11.33 -15.73 -30.95
C SER A 225 -11.73 -14.75 -32.07
N GLU A 226 -13.00 -14.67 -32.49
CA GLU A 226 -13.43 -13.84 -33.64
C GLU A 226 -14.14 -12.53 -33.24
N VAL A 227 -13.60 -11.75 -32.28
CA VAL A 227 -14.25 -10.49 -31.84
C VAL A 227 -13.36 -9.24 -31.97
N ILE A 228 -12.09 -9.39 -32.39
CA ILE A 228 -11.24 -8.27 -32.83
C ILE A 228 -10.48 -8.79 -34.06
N ALA A 229 -10.32 -8.01 -35.12
CA ALA A 229 -9.49 -8.40 -36.25
C ALA A 229 -8.07 -8.74 -35.74
N ALA A 230 -7.70 -10.02 -35.77
CA ALA A 230 -6.45 -10.47 -35.19
C ALA A 230 -5.27 -9.89 -36.01
N MET A 231 -4.40 -9.12 -35.36
CA MET A 231 -3.14 -8.68 -35.96
C MET A 231 -2.21 -9.89 -36.12
N ASP A 232 -1.53 -10.00 -37.27
CA ASP A 232 -0.53 -11.04 -37.48
C ASP A 232 0.62 -10.86 -36.45
N PRO A 233 0.99 -11.92 -35.69
CA PRO A 233 2.13 -11.87 -34.78
C PRO A 233 3.46 -11.45 -35.46
N ALA A 234 3.61 -11.63 -36.77
CA ALA A 234 4.76 -11.13 -37.52
C ALA A 234 4.75 -9.60 -37.64
N ASP A 235 3.61 -9.00 -37.92
CA ASP A 235 3.46 -7.54 -38.02
C ASP A 235 3.65 -6.89 -36.65
N ALA A 236 3.09 -7.47 -35.60
CA ALA A 236 3.30 -7.01 -34.22
C ALA A 236 4.79 -7.03 -33.84
N ARG A 237 5.55 -8.05 -34.28
CA ARG A 237 7.00 -8.11 -34.08
C ARG A 237 7.74 -7.00 -34.81
N GLN A 238 7.36 -6.70 -36.05
CA GLN A 238 8.00 -5.63 -36.83
C GLN A 238 7.83 -4.26 -36.17
N ILE A 239 6.64 -3.98 -35.60
CA ILE A 239 6.38 -2.74 -34.86
C ILE A 239 7.31 -2.64 -33.64
N VAL A 240 7.46 -3.70 -32.86
CA VAL A 240 8.38 -3.72 -31.70
C VAL A 240 9.85 -3.50 -32.11
N GLN A 241 10.24 -3.89 -33.33
CA GLN A 241 11.61 -3.72 -33.84
C GLN A 241 11.90 -2.34 -34.42
N LEU A 242 10.89 -1.46 -34.57
CA LEU A 242 11.12 -0.08 -35.03
C LEU A 242 12.06 0.68 -34.08
N PRO A 243 12.81 1.68 -34.57
CA PRO A 243 13.50 2.66 -33.72
C PRO A 243 12.52 3.30 -32.72
N SER A 244 12.99 3.66 -31.51
CA SER A 244 12.12 4.07 -30.39
C SER A 244 11.15 5.20 -30.75
N ASP A 245 11.59 6.25 -31.44
CA ASP A 245 10.72 7.37 -31.84
C ASP A 245 9.65 6.93 -32.84
N LYS A 246 10.04 6.19 -33.88
CA LYS A 246 9.09 5.66 -34.88
C LYS A 246 8.10 4.68 -34.26
N ARG A 247 8.56 3.89 -33.29
CA ARG A 247 7.73 2.97 -32.52
C ARG A 247 6.71 3.74 -31.69
N TYR A 248 7.14 4.79 -30.99
CA TYR A 248 6.28 5.66 -30.21
C TYR A 248 5.18 6.29 -31.07
N ASP A 249 5.56 6.93 -32.18
CA ASP A 249 4.61 7.55 -33.12
C ASP A 249 3.61 6.52 -33.67
N ARG A 250 4.09 5.31 -34.00
CA ARG A 250 3.23 4.22 -34.49
C ARG A 250 2.21 3.77 -33.45
N LEU A 251 2.60 3.70 -32.18
CA LEU A 251 1.71 3.33 -31.08
C LEU A 251 0.64 4.40 -30.86
N LEU A 252 1.00 5.68 -30.89
CA LEU A 252 0.04 6.79 -30.76
C LEU A 252 -0.96 6.85 -31.91
N ALA A 253 -0.55 6.47 -33.12
CA ALA A 253 -1.41 6.47 -34.30
C ALA A 253 -2.37 5.26 -34.37
N MET A 254 -2.23 4.26 -33.50
CA MET A 254 -3.12 3.09 -33.48
C MET A 254 -4.55 3.48 -33.09
N SER A 255 -5.54 2.85 -33.73
CA SER A 255 -6.91 2.85 -33.19
C SER A 255 -6.97 1.99 -31.93
N GLY A 256 -7.92 2.24 -31.03
CA GLY A 256 -8.06 1.43 -29.81
C GLY A 256 -8.23 -0.07 -30.08
N GLU A 257 -8.97 -0.44 -31.13
CA GLU A 257 -9.14 -1.84 -31.55
C GLU A 257 -7.82 -2.45 -32.04
N GLU A 258 -7.04 -1.69 -32.81
CA GLU A 258 -5.71 -2.10 -33.28
C GLU A 258 -4.74 -2.26 -32.10
N SER A 259 -4.76 -1.36 -31.12
CA SER A 259 -3.89 -1.44 -29.94
C SER A 259 -4.20 -2.68 -29.10
N VAL A 260 -5.48 -3.04 -28.92
CA VAL A 260 -5.86 -4.28 -28.22
C VAL A 260 -5.36 -5.51 -29.00
N ALA A 261 -5.58 -5.56 -30.32
CA ALA A 261 -5.12 -6.66 -31.17
C ALA A 261 -3.59 -6.81 -31.14
N PHE A 262 -2.86 -5.68 -31.22
CA PHE A 262 -1.41 -5.63 -31.11
C PHE A 262 -0.95 -6.22 -29.77
N ARG A 263 -1.53 -5.79 -28.64
CA ARG A 263 -1.16 -6.30 -27.30
C ARG A 263 -1.44 -7.79 -27.12
N GLU A 264 -2.52 -8.31 -27.71
CA GLU A 264 -2.85 -9.74 -27.68
C GLU A 264 -1.88 -10.57 -28.56
N ALA A 265 -1.34 -10.00 -29.64
CA ALA A 265 -0.38 -10.66 -30.52
C ALA A 265 1.05 -10.77 -29.94
N LEU A 266 1.40 -9.92 -28.96
CA LEU A 266 2.75 -9.88 -28.36
C LEU A 266 2.99 -10.96 -27.30
N LYS A 267 4.17 -11.58 -27.35
CA LYS A 267 4.70 -12.45 -26.29
C LYS A 267 5.22 -11.60 -25.10
N PRO A 268 5.28 -12.17 -23.87
CA PRO A 268 5.80 -11.45 -22.70
C PRO A 268 7.18 -10.80 -22.91
N ALA A 269 8.14 -11.52 -23.50
CA ALA A 269 9.47 -10.99 -23.79
C ALA A 269 9.44 -9.78 -24.75
N GLN A 270 8.50 -9.75 -25.70
CA GLN A 270 8.36 -8.65 -26.66
C GLN A 270 7.72 -7.41 -26.03
N ARG A 271 6.83 -7.60 -25.04
CA ARG A 271 6.24 -6.48 -24.29
C ARG A 271 7.29 -5.68 -23.54
N ALA A 272 8.33 -6.35 -23.03
CA ALA A 272 9.45 -5.70 -22.34
C ALA A 272 10.28 -4.80 -23.28
N LEU A 273 10.26 -5.06 -24.59
CA LEU A 273 10.98 -4.27 -25.58
C LEU A 273 10.19 -3.03 -26.02
N LEU A 274 8.89 -2.92 -25.71
CA LEU A 274 8.04 -1.83 -26.20
C LEU A 274 8.60 -0.45 -25.84
N THR A 275 9.03 -0.27 -24.61
CA THR A 275 9.53 1.00 -24.08
C THR A 275 11.05 1.13 -24.18
N GLN A 276 11.73 0.14 -24.77
CA GLN A 276 13.19 0.16 -24.88
C GLN A 276 13.65 1.34 -25.75
N GLY A 277 14.54 2.17 -25.20
CA GLY A 277 15.11 3.35 -25.88
C GLY A 277 14.18 4.56 -25.91
N MET A 278 13.04 4.52 -25.21
CA MET A 278 12.15 5.66 -25.04
C MET A 278 12.59 6.54 -23.86
N THR A 279 12.22 7.81 -23.90
CA THR A 279 12.31 8.71 -22.74
C THR A 279 11.36 8.27 -21.61
N PRO A 280 11.54 8.74 -20.36
CA PRO A 280 10.60 8.44 -19.27
C PRO A 280 9.16 8.85 -19.59
N ALA A 281 8.96 10.05 -20.18
CA ALA A 281 7.64 10.52 -20.58
C ALA A 281 6.98 9.66 -21.66
N GLN A 282 7.73 9.22 -22.67
CA GLN A 282 7.23 8.30 -23.70
C GLN A 282 6.91 6.92 -23.11
N THR A 283 7.76 6.43 -22.20
CA THR A 283 7.57 5.15 -21.48
C THR A 283 6.28 5.16 -20.68
N GLU A 284 6.04 6.22 -19.90
CA GLU A 284 4.82 6.41 -19.11
C GLU A 284 3.57 6.34 -20.01
N VAL A 285 3.56 7.07 -21.13
CA VAL A 285 2.43 7.07 -22.07
C VAL A 285 2.15 5.68 -22.61
N VAL A 286 3.18 4.95 -23.07
CA VAL A 286 3.01 3.60 -23.62
C VAL A 286 2.53 2.62 -22.55
N LEU A 287 3.00 2.74 -21.31
CA LEU A 287 2.51 1.91 -20.20
C LEU A 287 1.08 2.29 -19.81
N ALA A 288 0.72 3.57 -19.85
CA ALA A 288 -0.60 4.05 -19.50
C ALA A 288 -1.65 3.60 -20.50
N MET A 289 -1.31 3.50 -21.80
CA MET A 289 -2.18 2.86 -22.78
C MET A 289 -2.55 1.43 -22.36
N GLN A 290 -1.66 0.68 -21.69
CA GLN A 290 -1.95 -0.68 -21.22
C GLN A 290 -2.79 -0.75 -19.94
N GLY A 291 -2.89 0.35 -19.20
CA GLY A 291 -3.56 0.42 -17.90
C GLY A 291 -3.25 1.72 -17.17
N PRO A 292 -4.04 2.79 -17.36
CA PRO A 292 -3.70 4.13 -16.84
C PRO A 292 -3.57 4.17 -15.31
N ALA A 293 -4.56 3.62 -14.59
CA ALA A 293 -4.55 3.57 -13.13
C ALA A 293 -3.36 2.77 -12.55
N ARG A 294 -2.85 1.78 -13.29
CA ARG A 294 -1.71 0.97 -12.86
C ARG A 294 -0.42 1.78 -12.88
N VAL A 295 -0.23 2.65 -13.86
CA VAL A 295 0.94 3.52 -13.96
C VAL A 295 0.95 4.50 -12.80
N VAL A 296 -0.16 5.22 -12.60
CA VAL A 296 -0.28 6.23 -11.53
C VAL A 296 -0.02 5.64 -10.14
N GLY A 297 -0.67 4.50 -9.83
CA GLY A 297 -0.45 3.82 -8.56
C GLY A 297 0.95 3.25 -8.39
N ALA A 298 1.55 2.70 -9.45
CA ALA A 298 2.90 2.17 -9.41
C ALA A 298 3.92 3.27 -9.14
N GLU A 299 3.89 4.37 -9.89
CA GLU A 299 4.83 5.47 -9.69
C GLU A 299 4.75 6.06 -8.28
N ALA A 300 3.54 6.16 -7.71
CA ALA A 300 3.37 6.62 -6.32
C ALA A 300 4.04 5.69 -5.30
N MET A 301 4.02 4.38 -5.52
CA MET A 301 4.70 3.39 -4.67
C MET A 301 6.22 3.37 -4.91
N GLU A 302 6.64 3.48 -6.16
CA GLU A 302 8.05 3.49 -6.57
C GLU A 302 8.78 4.72 -6.03
N THR A 303 8.22 5.92 -6.22
CA THR A 303 8.79 7.18 -5.73
C THR A 303 8.83 7.26 -4.21
N ARG A 304 7.91 6.57 -3.50
CA ARG A 304 8.01 6.36 -2.05
C ARG A 304 9.28 5.59 -1.69
N LEU A 305 9.48 4.42 -2.29
CA LEU A 305 10.64 3.58 -1.99
C LEU A 305 11.95 4.25 -2.38
N LEU A 306 12.03 4.88 -3.55
CA LEU A 306 13.22 5.62 -3.98
C LEU A 306 13.59 6.73 -3.01
N ARG A 307 12.61 7.49 -2.48
CA ARG A 307 12.91 8.49 -1.44
C ARG A 307 13.55 7.87 -0.22
N ASP A 308 12.97 6.77 0.25
CA ASP A 308 13.43 6.11 1.47
C ASP A 308 14.86 5.53 1.28
N ILE A 309 15.18 5.07 0.06
CA ILE A 309 16.50 4.53 -0.33
C ILE A 309 17.54 5.63 -0.58
N ASP A 310 17.21 6.64 -1.38
CA ASP A 310 18.17 7.55 -2.04
C ASP A 310 18.26 8.96 -1.50
N SER A 311 17.21 9.47 -0.85
CA SER A 311 17.26 10.82 -0.30
C SER A 311 18.30 10.93 0.83
N ASN A 312 19.02 12.05 0.87
CA ASN A 312 19.90 12.39 2.00
C ASN A 312 19.12 12.94 3.21
N ARG A 313 17.84 13.30 3.03
CA ARG A 313 16.93 13.82 4.06
C ARG A 313 16.29 12.67 4.84
N GLN A 314 17.13 11.82 5.41
CA GLN A 314 16.70 10.52 5.91
C GLN A 314 15.74 10.59 7.10
N LEU A 315 15.93 11.55 8.03
CA LEU A 315 14.95 11.72 9.11
C LEU A 315 13.58 12.17 8.58
N GLN A 316 13.55 13.02 7.55
CA GLN A 316 12.31 13.41 6.88
C GLN A 316 11.64 12.20 6.20
N ALA A 317 12.41 11.34 5.54
CA ALA A 317 11.89 10.12 4.91
C ALA A 317 11.31 9.14 5.95
N VAL A 318 12.02 8.89 7.05
CA VAL A 318 11.54 8.04 8.16
C VAL A 318 10.29 8.62 8.81
N MET A 319 10.23 9.93 9.02
CA MET A 319 9.03 10.57 9.57
C MET A 319 7.87 10.54 8.58
N ALA A 320 8.12 10.69 7.28
CA ALA A 320 7.09 10.52 6.27
C ALA A 320 6.51 9.08 6.28
N ASP A 321 7.35 8.05 6.40
CA ASP A 321 6.91 6.67 6.56
C ASP A 321 6.08 6.47 7.85
N PHE A 322 6.52 7.04 8.97
CA PHE A 322 5.76 7.03 10.22
C PHE A 322 4.35 7.62 10.05
N TRP A 323 4.24 8.78 9.40
CA TRP A 323 2.96 9.46 9.20
C TRP A 323 2.09 8.81 8.13
N LEU A 324 2.66 8.26 7.06
CA LEU A 324 1.92 7.47 6.05
C LEU A 324 1.37 6.17 6.64
N ASN A 325 2.00 5.66 7.69
CA ASN A 325 1.49 4.53 8.46
C ASN A 325 0.45 4.96 9.50
N HIS A 326 0.66 6.10 10.17
CA HIS A 326 -0.26 6.64 11.17
C HIS A 326 -1.59 7.12 10.56
N PHE A 327 -1.52 7.88 9.47
CA PHE A 327 -2.66 8.33 8.68
C PHE A 327 -2.81 7.43 7.45
N SER A 328 -3.04 6.14 7.73
CA SER A 328 -3.02 5.11 6.69
C SER A 328 -4.14 5.28 5.68
N VAL A 329 -3.83 5.07 4.40
CA VAL A 329 -4.81 4.97 3.31
C VAL A 329 -4.57 3.68 2.53
N TYR A 330 -5.66 2.99 2.18
CA TYR A 330 -5.58 1.72 1.46
C TYR A 330 -5.69 1.94 -0.05
N ALA A 331 -4.62 1.64 -0.80
CA ALA A 331 -4.56 1.85 -2.24
C ALA A 331 -5.59 1.05 -3.05
N ARG A 332 -6.20 0.01 -2.46
CA ARG A 332 -7.21 -0.83 -3.12
C ARG A 332 -8.60 -0.70 -2.50
N LYS A 333 -8.86 0.39 -1.77
CA LYS A 333 -10.21 0.72 -1.26
C LYS A 333 -11.19 0.86 -2.42
N ASN A 334 -10.84 1.63 -3.44
CA ASN A 334 -11.56 1.71 -4.70
C ASN A 334 -10.60 1.96 -5.90
N GLN A 335 -11.15 2.33 -7.05
CA GLN A 335 -10.38 2.50 -8.29
C GLN A 335 -9.71 3.88 -8.42
N LEU A 336 -10.08 4.84 -7.56
CA LEU A 336 -9.59 6.21 -7.57
C LEU A 336 -8.47 6.46 -6.56
N GLU A 337 -8.36 5.72 -5.46
CA GLU A 337 -7.30 5.92 -4.46
C GLU A 337 -5.90 5.96 -5.07
N PRO A 338 -5.52 5.08 -6.03
CA PRO A 338 -4.21 5.14 -6.66
C PRO A 338 -3.83 6.52 -7.22
N TYR A 339 -4.83 7.31 -7.65
CA TYR A 339 -4.62 8.65 -8.21
C TYR A 339 -4.27 9.71 -7.17
N MET A 340 -4.58 9.45 -5.90
CA MET A 340 -4.43 10.42 -4.82
C MET A 340 -3.17 10.15 -3.98
N LEU A 341 -2.52 8.98 -4.15
CA LEU A 341 -1.38 8.58 -3.32
C LEU A 341 -0.15 9.49 -3.52
N ALA A 342 0.13 9.90 -4.76
CA ALA A 342 1.29 10.73 -5.07
C ALA A 342 1.20 12.11 -4.37
N THR A 343 0.06 12.79 -4.50
CA THR A 343 -0.18 14.08 -3.83
C THR A 343 -0.35 13.94 -2.33
N TYR A 344 -0.95 12.84 -1.85
CA TYR A 344 -1.02 12.55 -0.41
C TYR A 344 0.39 12.47 0.20
N GLN A 345 1.30 11.75 -0.43
CA GLN A 345 2.68 11.71 0.01
C GLN A 345 3.39 13.06 -0.13
N ARG A 346 3.40 13.62 -1.34
CA ARG A 346 4.23 14.76 -1.74
C ARG A 346 3.76 16.09 -1.12
N ASP A 347 2.45 16.32 -1.11
CA ASP A 347 1.86 17.62 -0.79
C ASP A 347 1.24 17.64 0.62
N THR A 348 0.78 16.48 1.12
CA THR A 348 0.12 16.38 2.44
C THR A 348 1.11 16.03 3.53
N ILE A 349 1.78 14.88 3.43
CA ILE A 349 2.62 14.34 4.52
C ILE A 349 4.04 14.92 4.52
N LEU A 350 4.78 14.82 3.41
CA LEU A 350 6.22 15.09 3.38
C LEU A 350 6.60 16.50 3.88
N PRO A 351 5.92 17.59 3.47
CA PRO A 351 6.28 18.95 3.90
C PRO A 351 6.04 19.23 5.39
N ARG A 352 5.21 18.41 6.04
CA ARG A 352 4.76 18.59 7.43
C ARG A 352 5.31 17.53 8.38
N SER A 353 6.11 16.59 7.87
CA SER A 353 6.63 15.44 8.61
C SER A 353 7.42 15.77 9.89
N LEU A 354 8.04 16.96 9.94
CA LEU A 354 8.78 17.49 11.11
C LEU A 354 8.16 18.78 11.69
N GLY A 355 7.01 19.21 11.15
CA GLY A 355 6.34 20.48 11.48
C GLY A 355 5.47 20.42 12.74
N ARG A 356 4.43 21.26 12.79
CA ARG A 356 3.39 21.17 13.84
C ARG A 356 2.40 20.05 13.49
N PHE A 357 2.01 19.28 14.51
CA PHE A 357 1.04 18.21 14.33
C PHE A 357 -0.32 18.73 13.86
N GLU A 358 -0.79 19.88 14.35
CA GLU A 358 -2.05 20.48 13.92
C GLU A 358 -2.07 20.73 12.40
N ASP A 359 -0.97 21.25 11.84
CA ASP A 359 -0.88 21.53 10.40
C ASP A 359 -0.93 20.23 9.59
N LEU A 360 -0.27 19.17 10.09
CA LEU A 360 -0.30 17.84 9.49
C LEU A 360 -1.71 17.24 9.55
N LEU A 361 -2.35 17.29 10.73
CA LEU A 361 -3.69 16.79 10.97
C LEU A 361 -4.70 17.50 10.05
N ALA A 362 -4.66 18.83 10.00
CA ALA A 362 -5.46 19.65 9.10
C ALA A 362 -5.27 19.26 7.62
N ALA A 363 -4.02 19.10 7.18
CA ALA A 363 -3.72 18.71 5.81
C ALA A 363 -4.23 17.31 5.47
N THR A 364 -4.10 16.35 6.38
CA THR A 364 -4.65 14.99 6.17
C THR A 364 -6.17 15.03 6.11
N ALA A 365 -6.81 15.88 6.92
CA ALA A 365 -8.27 15.94 7.00
C ALA A 365 -8.96 16.53 5.77
N VAL A 366 -8.29 17.42 5.07
CA VAL A 366 -8.76 17.95 3.78
C VAL A 366 -8.19 17.17 2.59
N SER A 367 -7.41 16.11 2.81
CA SER A 367 -6.84 15.35 1.70
C SER A 367 -7.92 14.53 0.98
N PRO A 368 -7.99 14.58 -0.36
CA PRO A 368 -8.87 13.70 -1.14
C PRO A 368 -8.66 12.21 -0.82
N ALA A 369 -7.41 11.78 -0.58
CA ALA A 369 -7.10 10.38 -0.27
C ALA A 369 -7.78 9.93 1.04
N MET A 370 -7.68 10.74 2.10
CA MET A 370 -8.26 10.42 3.41
C MET A 370 -9.78 10.53 3.40
N LEU A 371 -10.32 11.61 2.81
CA LEU A 371 -11.76 11.81 2.68
C LEU A 371 -12.43 10.68 1.90
N MET A 372 -11.76 10.17 0.86
CA MET A 372 -12.22 9.03 0.09
C MET A 372 -12.13 7.73 0.87
N TYR A 373 -10.98 7.46 1.49
CA TYR A 373 -10.73 6.21 2.20
C TYR A 373 -11.71 5.96 3.35
N LEU A 374 -12.03 7.03 4.10
CA LEU A 374 -12.94 6.98 5.24
C LEU A 374 -14.38 7.38 4.90
N ASP A 375 -14.69 7.46 3.60
CA ASP A 375 -16.03 7.72 3.06
C ASP A 375 -16.68 9.02 3.55
N ASN A 376 -15.90 9.98 4.07
CA ASN A 376 -16.41 11.29 4.50
C ASN A 376 -16.88 12.13 3.31
N TRP A 377 -16.29 11.92 2.14
CA TRP A 377 -16.70 12.60 0.91
C TRP A 377 -18.17 12.33 0.51
N GLU A 378 -18.82 11.30 1.06
CA GLU A 378 -20.25 10.99 0.89
C GLU A 378 -21.12 11.51 2.05
N SER A 379 -20.53 11.95 3.16
CA SER A 379 -21.23 12.40 4.37
C SER A 379 -22.10 13.63 4.10
N ILE A 380 -23.34 13.61 4.59
CA ILE A 380 -24.28 14.75 4.59
C ILE A 380 -24.88 14.93 5.98
N GLY A 381 -25.11 16.18 6.41
CA GLY A 381 -25.83 16.47 7.64
C GLY A 381 -27.29 16.03 7.55
N ASP A 382 -27.83 15.44 8.61
CA ASP A 382 -29.18 14.90 8.65
C ASP A 382 -30.26 16.00 8.52
N HIS A 383 -29.91 17.24 8.89
CA HIS A 383 -30.74 18.44 8.78
C HIS A 383 -30.23 19.39 7.67
N SER A 384 -29.38 18.89 6.77
CA SER A 384 -28.86 19.69 5.65
C SER A 384 -29.87 19.81 4.50
N LEU A 385 -29.70 20.83 3.66
CA LEU A 385 -30.49 21.01 2.43
C LEU A 385 -30.35 19.81 1.47
N ALA A 386 -29.21 19.12 1.48
CA ALA A 386 -29.00 17.90 0.74
C ALA A 386 -29.87 16.76 1.27
N ALA A 387 -29.93 16.57 2.59
CA ALA A 387 -30.78 15.55 3.21
C ALA A 387 -32.27 15.79 2.92
N ASP A 388 -32.73 17.04 2.98
CA ASP A 388 -34.12 17.38 2.63
C ASP A 388 -34.43 17.08 1.16
N ARG A 389 -33.49 17.35 0.24
CA ARG A 389 -33.64 16.99 -1.17
C ARG A 389 -33.70 15.48 -1.37
N VAL A 390 -32.86 14.72 -0.67
CA VAL A 390 -32.87 13.25 -0.73
C VAL A 390 -34.20 12.70 -0.25
N LYS A 391 -34.69 13.14 0.92
CA LYS A 391 -36.00 12.74 1.48
C LYS A 391 -37.15 13.04 0.51
N ASN A 392 -37.12 14.21 -0.14
CA ASN A 392 -38.11 14.59 -1.14
C ASN A 392 -38.06 13.72 -2.42
N ILE A 393 -36.87 13.33 -2.89
CA ILE A 393 -36.75 12.43 -4.06
C ILE A 393 -37.25 11.03 -3.71
N GLN A 394 -36.89 10.52 -2.53
CA GLN A 394 -37.28 9.20 -2.06
C GLN A 394 -38.80 9.09 -1.84
N SER A 395 -39.45 10.14 -1.33
CA SER A 395 -40.90 10.16 -1.17
C SER A 395 -41.65 10.18 -2.51
N LEU A 396 -41.09 10.83 -3.53
CA LEU A 396 -41.69 10.90 -4.86
C LEU A 396 -41.44 9.64 -5.71
N ARG A 397 -40.33 8.92 -5.50
CA ARG A 397 -39.93 7.74 -6.29
C ARG A 397 -39.22 6.67 -5.45
N PRO A 398 -39.94 5.99 -4.54
CA PRO A 398 -39.33 5.01 -3.62
C PRO A 398 -38.67 3.83 -4.35
N ASP A 399 -39.26 3.38 -5.47
CA ASP A 399 -38.79 2.20 -6.22
C ASP A 399 -37.72 2.53 -7.27
N ALA A 400 -37.37 3.81 -7.45
CA ALA A 400 -36.35 4.16 -8.43
C ALA A 400 -34.97 3.71 -7.92
N ALA A 401 -34.29 2.85 -8.68
CA ALA A 401 -32.92 2.42 -8.39
C ALA A 401 -31.92 3.58 -8.24
N ALA A 402 -32.25 4.77 -8.73
CA ALA A 402 -31.49 6.01 -8.50
C ALA A 402 -31.73 6.63 -7.12
N ALA A 403 -32.95 6.54 -6.57
CA ALA A 403 -33.30 7.09 -5.26
C ALA A 403 -32.68 6.28 -4.11
N GLN A 404 -32.52 4.96 -4.29
CA GLN A 404 -31.87 4.05 -3.33
C GLN A 404 -30.34 4.24 -3.25
N LYS A 405 -29.73 4.93 -4.24
CA LYS A 405 -28.28 5.18 -4.32
C LYS A 405 -27.89 6.57 -3.80
N LEU A 406 -28.84 7.34 -3.29
CA LEU A 406 -28.55 8.65 -2.71
C LEU A 406 -27.86 8.50 -1.35
N PRO A 407 -27.04 9.49 -0.93
CA PRO A 407 -26.37 9.47 0.37
C PRO A 407 -27.39 9.31 1.50
N LYS A 408 -27.05 8.48 2.50
CA LYS A 408 -28.00 8.02 3.53
C LYS A 408 -28.03 8.87 4.80
N GLY A 409 -27.20 9.91 4.91
CA GLY A 409 -27.09 10.75 6.11
C GLY A 409 -25.64 10.94 6.52
N ILE A 410 -25.45 11.20 7.80
CA ILE A 410 -24.13 11.36 8.41
C ILE A 410 -23.30 10.07 8.32
N ASN A 411 -22.00 10.20 8.01
CA ASN A 411 -21.04 9.12 8.11
C ASN A 411 -20.09 9.36 9.29
N GLU A 412 -20.21 8.53 10.32
CA GLU A 412 -19.40 8.63 11.55
C GLU A 412 -17.98 8.10 11.42
N ASN A 413 -17.69 7.31 10.39
CA ASN A 413 -16.45 6.56 10.26
C ASN A 413 -15.24 7.49 10.41
N TYR A 414 -15.20 8.59 9.67
CA TYR A 414 -14.07 9.50 9.77
C TYR A 414 -13.95 10.16 11.17
N GLY A 415 -15.06 10.61 11.75
CA GLY A 415 -15.04 11.18 13.10
C GLY A 415 -14.54 10.20 14.16
N ARG A 416 -14.89 8.92 14.04
CA ARG A 416 -14.40 7.84 14.91
C ARG A 416 -12.90 7.63 14.75
N GLU A 417 -12.44 7.37 13.54
CA GLU A 417 -11.02 7.10 13.28
C GLU A 417 -10.13 8.30 13.64
N LEU A 418 -10.63 9.52 13.41
CA LEU A 418 -9.94 10.75 13.79
C LEU A 418 -9.67 10.82 15.29
N MET A 419 -10.65 10.53 16.14
CA MET A 419 -10.49 10.55 17.59
C MET A 419 -9.74 9.32 18.10
N GLU A 420 -10.09 8.13 17.61
CA GLU A 420 -9.61 6.86 18.13
C GLU A 420 -8.18 6.54 17.71
N LEU A 421 -7.87 6.69 16.41
CA LEU A 421 -6.63 6.18 15.84
C LEU A 421 -5.62 7.27 15.51
N HIS A 422 -6.13 8.46 15.16
CA HIS A 422 -5.30 9.57 14.69
C HIS A 422 -4.96 10.59 15.78
N THR A 423 -5.71 10.65 16.89
CA THR A 423 -5.52 11.69 17.92
C THR A 423 -5.56 11.18 19.36
N LEU A 424 -6.74 11.05 19.97
CA LEU A 424 -6.88 10.82 21.42
C LEU A 424 -6.48 9.41 21.86
N GLY A 425 -6.48 8.44 20.93
CA GLY A 425 -6.29 7.03 21.25
C GLY A 425 -7.59 6.38 21.76
N VAL A 426 -7.66 5.04 21.72
CA VAL A 426 -8.84 4.25 22.14
C VAL A 426 -9.34 4.60 23.56
N ASN A 427 -8.42 4.96 24.46
CA ASN A 427 -8.73 5.33 25.85
C ASN A 427 -8.74 6.85 26.06
N GLY A 428 -8.96 7.63 24.99
CA GLY A 428 -8.86 9.09 24.96
C GLY A 428 -9.98 9.86 25.67
N GLY A 429 -10.93 9.17 26.29
CA GLY A 429 -11.99 9.78 27.11
C GLY A 429 -13.15 10.40 26.33
N TYR A 430 -13.27 10.13 25.03
CA TYR A 430 -14.42 10.54 24.22
C TYR A 430 -15.57 9.54 24.30
N THR A 431 -16.77 9.98 23.95
CA THR A 431 -17.99 9.17 23.91
C THR A 431 -18.47 8.94 22.49
N GLN A 432 -19.41 8.00 22.31
CA GLN A 432 -20.11 7.84 21.03
C GLN A 432 -20.85 9.11 20.59
N LYS A 433 -21.30 9.94 21.55
CA LYS A 433 -21.90 11.24 21.23
C LYS A 433 -20.87 12.19 20.59
N ASP A 434 -19.66 12.23 21.12
CA ASP A 434 -18.59 13.06 20.54
C ASP A 434 -18.25 12.61 19.11
N VAL A 435 -18.30 11.30 18.82
CA VAL A 435 -18.08 10.77 17.46
C VAL A 435 -19.09 11.36 16.48
N ILE A 436 -20.37 11.36 16.86
CA ILE A 436 -21.45 11.93 16.05
C ILE A 436 -21.27 13.43 15.87
N GLU A 437 -20.94 14.16 16.95
CA GLU A 437 -20.77 15.61 16.92
C GLU A 437 -19.57 16.02 16.05
N VAL A 438 -18.46 15.30 16.13
CA VAL A 438 -17.31 15.47 15.21
C VAL A 438 -17.74 15.19 13.76
N ALA A 439 -18.45 14.10 13.52
CA ALA A 439 -18.91 13.76 12.18
C ALA A 439 -19.83 14.86 11.61
N LYS A 440 -20.68 15.50 12.44
CA LYS A 440 -21.51 16.63 12.03
C LYS A 440 -20.67 17.81 11.58
N CYS A 441 -19.64 18.18 12.33
CA CYS A 441 -18.70 19.24 11.97
C CYS A 441 -17.98 18.98 10.63
N PHE A 442 -17.85 17.70 10.23
CA PHE A 442 -17.14 17.27 9.02
C PHE A 442 -18.07 17.05 7.82
N THR A 443 -19.38 17.10 8.01
CA THR A 443 -20.33 17.04 6.88
C THR A 443 -20.09 18.17 5.89
N GLY A 444 -20.28 17.89 4.60
CA GLY A 444 -19.98 18.86 3.53
C GLY A 444 -18.50 18.97 3.15
N TRP A 445 -17.56 18.41 3.92
CA TRP A 445 -16.18 18.20 3.47
C TRP A 445 -16.15 17.07 2.45
N THR A 446 -16.01 17.41 1.17
CA THR A 446 -16.13 16.49 0.04
C THR A 446 -15.00 16.68 -0.96
N ILE A 447 -15.01 15.85 -1.99
CA ILE A 447 -14.15 15.95 -3.16
C ILE A 447 -14.98 16.54 -4.30
N ASP A 448 -14.47 17.56 -5.00
CA ASP A 448 -15.15 18.10 -6.18
C ASP A 448 -15.07 17.08 -7.31
N ARG A 449 -16.24 16.73 -7.85
CA ARG A 449 -16.39 15.83 -9.02
C ARG A 449 -15.37 14.68 -9.02
N PRO A 450 -15.39 13.78 -8.01
CA PRO A 450 -14.32 12.80 -7.77
C PRO A 450 -14.08 11.83 -8.95
N TYR A 451 -15.04 11.74 -9.87
CA TYR A 451 -14.99 10.90 -11.06
C TYR A 451 -14.84 11.67 -12.38
N GLN A 452 -14.59 12.98 -12.41
CA GLN A 452 -14.56 13.74 -13.67
C GLN A 452 -13.22 14.45 -13.94
N GLY A 453 -12.35 13.85 -14.74
CA GLY A 453 -11.15 14.53 -15.28
C GLY A 453 -11.40 15.35 -16.56
N MET A 454 -12.38 14.95 -17.39
CA MET A 454 -12.64 15.54 -18.72
C MET A 454 -13.95 16.36 -18.79
N PHE A 455 -14.96 15.96 -18.01
CA PHE A 455 -16.31 16.55 -18.06
C PHE A 455 -16.43 17.88 -17.31
N ALA A 456 -15.37 18.32 -16.64
CA ALA A 456 -15.40 19.52 -15.83
C ALA A 456 -15.43 20.83 -16.63
N GLN A 457 -15.05 20.79 -17.91
CA GLN A 457 -14.95 21.96 -18.78
C GLN A 457 -16.24 22.29 -19.56
N GLN A 458 -17.25 21.43 -19.52
CA GLN A 458 -18.57 21.80 -20.03
C GLN A 458 -19.36 22.38 -18.85
N PRO A 459 -19.79 23.66 -18.90
CA PRO A 459 -20.89 24.07 -18.03
C PRO A 459 -22.01 23.09 -18.33
N MET A 460 -22.59 22.46 -17.31
CA MET A 460 -23.87 21.77 -17.47
C MET A 460 -24.85 22.84 -17.98
N GLY A 461 -24.99 22.92 -19.30
CA GLY A 461 -25.88 23.85 -19.95
C GLY A 461 -27.29 23.58 -19.45
N ALA A 462 -27.90 24.59 -18.85
CA ALA A 462 -29.28 25.03 -19.04
C ALA A 462 -30.34 23.98 -19.50
N GLY A 463 -30.31 22.74 -19.01
CA GLY A 463 -31.05 21.62 -19.58
C GLY A 463 -31.85 20.78 -18.58
N MET A 464 -31.81 21.10 -17.29
CA MET A 464 -32.65 20.46 -16.26
C MET A 464 -33.35 21.50 -15.37
N GLY A 465 -33.76 22.62 -15.98
CA GLY A 465 -34.43 23.74 -15.32
C GLY A 465 -35.96 23.75 -15.47
N ARG A 466 -36.63 22.63 -15.76
CA ARG A 466 -38.10 22.63 -15.98
C ARG A 466 -38.96 22.24 -14.77
N PHE A 467 -38.36 22.02 -13.60
CA PHE A 467 -39.09 21.91 -12.33
C PHE A 467 -38.31 22.64 -11.22
N GLY A 468 -38.29 23.97 -11.29
CA GLY A 468 -37.68 24.82 -10.27
C GLY A 468 -38.50 26.09 -10.09
N GLY A 469 -39.24 26.15 -8.99
CA GLY A 469 -39.95 27.34 -8.55
C GLY A 469 -38.99 28.52 -8.36
N ARG A 470 -39.51 29.71 -8.65
CA ARG A 470 -38.82 30.98 -8.65
C ARG A 470 -38.48 31.40 -7.21
N GLY A 471 -37.31 31.00 -6.71
CA GLY A 471 -36.79 31.47 -5.42
C GLY A 471 -35.54 30.72 -4.98
N GLY A 472 -34.35 31.31 -5.19
CA GLY A 472 -33.09 30.71 -4.71
C GLY A 472 -31.84 31.01 -5.55
N GLN A 473 -31.73 32.19 -6.17
CA GLN A 473 -30.46 32.68 -6.72
C GLN A 473 -29.86 33.73 -5.76
N ARG A 474 -29.41 33.29 -4.58
CA ARG A 474 -28.51 34.08 -3.72
C ARG A 474 -27.58 33.11 -3.00
N GLY A 475 -26.28 33.13 -3.32
CA GLY A 475 -25.25 32.58 -2.43
C GLY A 475 -24.28 31.51 -2.96
N MET A 476 -24.32 31.08 -4.23
CA MET A 476 -23.25 30.23 -4.78
C MET A 476 -22.00 31.10 -5.10
N GLN A 477 -21.28 31.53 -4.08
CA GLN A 477 -19.87 31.91 -4.25
C GLN A 477 -19.14 30.62 -4.64
N GLN A 478 -18.86 30.47 -5.93
CA GLN A 478 -18.24 29.29 -6.51
C GLN A 478 -16.79 29.17 -6.02
N TYR A 479 -16.56 28.39 -4.98
CA TYR A 479 -15.26 27.76 -4.76
C TYR A 479 -15.10 26.67 -5.84
N HIS A 480 -14.70 27.07 -7.05
CA HIS A 480 -14.31 26.10 -8.08
C HIS A 480 -12.95 25.53 -7.72
N SER A 481 -12.94 24.44 -6.95
CA SER A 481 -11.78 23.56 -6.86
C SER A 481 -11.58 22.83 -8.19
N ALA A 482 -10.36 22.39 -8.49
CA ALA A 482 -10.15 21.50 -9.62
C ALA A 482 -10.78 20.12 -9.32
N PRO A 483 -11.22 19.36 -10.35
CA PRO A 483 -11.78 18.04 -10.11
C PRO A 483 -10.80 17.11 -9.39
N GLY A 484 -11.31 16.30 -8.46
CA GLY A 484 -10.50 15.43 -7.63
C GLY A 484 -9.83 16.12 -6.45
N GLU A 485 -10.04 17.43 -6.26
CA GLU A 485 -9.55 18.19 -5.11
C GLU A 485 -10.63 18.37 -4.04
N PHE A 486 -10.20 18.81 -2.86
CA PHE A 486 -11.09 19.13 -1.75
C PHE A 486 -12.09 20.25 -2.08
N LEU A 487 -13.31 20.11 -1.59
CA LEU A 487 -14.39 21.09 -1.69
C LEU A 487 -15.23 21.05 -0.41
N PHE A 488 -15.64 22.21 0.07
CA PHE A 488 -16.71 22.32 1.06
C PHE A 488 -18.04 22.64 0.36
N ASP A 489 -19.04 21.76 0.51
CA ASP A 489 -20.42 22.00 0.06
C ASP A 489 -21.32 22.38 1.25
N PRO A 490 -21.68 23.66 1.42
CA PRO A 490 -22.52 24.10 2.53
C PRO A 490 -23.93 23.49 2.48
N ASN A 491 -24.42 23.05 1.33
CA ASN A 491 -25.73 22.41 1.25
C ASN A 491 -25.75 21.01 1.87
N ARG A 492 -24.58 20.41 2.06
CA ARG A 492 -24.39 19.10 2.67
C ARG A 492 -24.01 19.19 4.14
N HIS A 493 -23.71 20.38 4.64
CA HIS A 493 -23.27 20.57 6.01
C HIS A 493 -24.46 20.55 6.99
N GLU A 494 -24.25 19.94 8.15
CA GLU A 494 -25.18 19.94 9.26
C GLU A 494 -25.28 21.35 9.85
N PRO A 495 -26.45 21.98 9.93
CA PRO A 495 -26.61 23.30 10.55
C PRO A 495 -26.60 23.24 12.09
N GLY A 496 -26.58 24.39 12.74
CA GLY A 496 -26.70 24.52 14.19
C GLY A 496 -25.38 24.40 14.95
N THR A 497 -25.45 24.61 16.26
CA THR A 497 -24.32 24.49 17.19
C THR A 497 -24.07 23.02 17.55
N LYS A 498 -22.80 22.62 17.60
CA LYS A 498 -22.36 21.27 17.97
C LYS A 498 -21.61 21.31 19.29
N VAL A 499 -21.54 20.18 19.98
CA VAL A 499 -20.77 20.07 21.23
C VAL A 499 -19.81 18.91 21.13
N VAL A 500 -18.51 19.21 21.06
CA VAL A 500 -17.44 18.23 20.90
C VAL A 500 -16.54 18.27 22.14
N LEU A 501 -16.44 17.16 22.87
CA LEU A 501 -15.58 17.04 24.07
C LEU A 501 -15.87 18.13 25.13
N GLY A 502 -17.13 18.57 25.22
CA GLY A 502 -17.57 19.64 26.12
C GLY A 502 -17.35 21.07 25.59
N HIS A 503 -16.72 21.24 24.42
CA HIS A 503 -16.58 22.53 23.74
C HIS A 503 -17.80 22.82 22.86
N GLU A 504 -18.36 24.02 22.98
CA GLU A 504 -19.43 24.50 22.10
C GLU A 504 -18.85 25.07 20.81
N ILE A 505 -19.12 24.41 19.69
CA ILE A 505 -18.70 24.82 18.34
C ILE A 505 -19.88 25.50 17.66
N LYS A 506 -19.76 26.82 17.49
CA LYS A 506 -20.80 27.64 16.86
C LYS A 506 -20.87 27.37 15.37
N GLU A 507 -22.05 27.57 14.80
CA GLU A 507 -22.25 27.40 13.36
C GLU A 507 -21.37 28.38 12.55
N ASP A 508 -20.39 27.85 11.82
CA ASP A 508 -19.46 28.60 10.95
C ASP A 508 -18.97 27.73 9.76
N GLY A 509 -19.77 26.72 9.38
CA GLY A 509 -19.58 25.91 8.19
C GLY A 509 -18.24 25.18 8.19
N ILE A 510 -17.40 25.42 7.18
CA ILE A 510 -16.12 24.72 7.01
C ILE A 510 -15.19 24.85 8.23
N LYS A 511 -15.24 25.97 8.94
CA LYS A 511 -14.32 26.25 10.05
C LYS A 511 -14.61 25.38 11.28
N GLU A 512 -15.83 24.88 11.42
CA GLU A 512 -16.20 23.98 12.53
C GLU A 512 -15.29 22.75 12.56
N GLY A 513 -15.03 22.15 11.39
CA GLY A 513 -14.09 21.03 11.29
C GLY A 513 -12.67 21.42 11.71
N PHE A 514 -12.18 22.60 11.33
CA PHE A 514 -10.86 23.08 11.77
C PHE A 514 -10.80 23.39 13.27
N GLU A 515 -11.87 23.88 13.87
CA GLU A 515 -11.97 24.06 15.32
C GLU A 515 -11.91 22.71 16.06
N VAL A 516 -12.62 21.68 15.56
CA VAL A 516 -12.47 20.31 16.06
C VAL A 516 -11.03 19.83 15.97
N LEU A 517 -10.38 20.02 14.82
CA LEU A 517 -8.98 19.60 14.62
C LEU A 517 -8.03 20.31 15.59
N HIS A 518 -8.27 21.58 15.87
CA HIS A 518 -7.52 22.34 16.87
C HIS A 518 -7.69 21.77 18.28
N ILE A 519 -8.94 21.51 18.70
CA ILE A 519 -9.27 20.90 20.00
C ILE A 519 -8.55 19.55 20.15
N LEU A 520 -8.59 18.72 19.11
CA LEU A 520 -7.94 17.41 19.13
C LEU A 520 -6.40 17.52 19.15
N ALA A 521 -5.80 18.38 18.33
CA ALA A 521 -4.35 18.52 18.23
C ALA A 521 -3.70 19.09 19.49
N THR A 522 -4.42 19.93 20.24
CA THR A 522 -3.95 20.58 21.48
C THR A 522 -4.33 19.81 22.74
N SER A 523 -5.05 18.69 22.62
CA SER A 523 -5.43 17.84 23.74
C SER A 523 -4.22 17.15 24.38
N PRO A 524 -4.13 17.10 25.73
CA PRO A 524 -3.12 16.30 26.44
C PRO A 524 -3.16 14.81 26.07
N ALA A 525 -4.35 14.27 25.76
CA ALA A 525 -4.50 12.87 25.36
C ALA A 525 -3.79 12.60 24.02
N THR A 526 -3.95 13.51 23.04
CA THR A 526 -3.24 13.44 21.76
C THR A 526 -1.74 13.59 21.94
N ALA A 527 -1.31 14.56 22.75
CA ALA A 527 0.10 14.77 23.06
C ALA A 527 0.76 13.52 23.65
N HIS A 528 0.07 12.83 24.57
CA HIS A 528 0.52 11.55 25.14
C HIS A 528 0.51 10.42 24.11
N PHE A 529 -0.60 10.22 23.40
CA PHE A 529 -0.77 9.15 22.43
C PHE A 529 0.27 9.20 21.31
N ILE A 530 0.48 10.37 20.70
CA ILE A 530 1.46 10.52 19.62
C ILE A 530 2.89 10.39 20.15
N SER A 531 3.20 10.97 21.32
CA SER A 531 4.51 10.82 21.95
C SER A 531 4.83 9.36 22.25
N GLN A 532 3.85 8.58 22.71
CA GLN A 532 3.99 7.15 22.93
C GLN A 532 4.27 6.41 21.61
N LYS A 533 3.52 6.68 20.52
CA LYS A 533 3.77 6.05 19.21
C LYS A 533 5.16 6.37 18.66
N LEU A 534 5.63 7.61 18.82
CA LEU A 534 6.99 8.01 18.44
C LEU A 534 8.05 7.27 19.28
N ALA A 535 7.88 7.22 20.61
CA ALA A 535 8.78 6.48 21.48
C ALA A 535 8.82 4.98 21.15
N VAL A 536 7.67 4.39 20.78
CA VAL A 536 7.57 3.01 20.28
C VAL A 536 8.39 2.81 19.00
N ARG A 537 8.26 3.74 18.04
CA ARG A 537 8.97 3.66 16.75
C ARG A 537 10.48 3.75 16.94
N PHE A 538 10.94 4.72 17.73
CA PHE A 538 12.35 5.12 17.74
C PHE A 538 13.17 4.48 18.86
N VAL A 539 12.57 4.18 20.02
CA VAL A 539 13.30 3.79 21.23
C VAL A 539 13.13 2.30 21.55
N SER A 540 11.92 1.88 21.93
CA SER A 540 11.64 0.54 22.46
C SER A 540 10.21 0.13 22.15
N ASP A 541 9.92 -1.16 21.97
CA ASP A 541 8.54 -1.67 21.84
C ASP A 541 7.68 -1.39 23.08
N ASP A 542 8.34 -1.25 24.23
CA ASP A 542 7.79 -0.83 25.51
C ASP A 542 8.62 0.36 26.05
N PRO A 543 8.31 1.61 25.63
CA PRO A 543 9.06 2.78 26.06
C PRO A 543 8.73 3.15 27.51
N SER A 544 9.74 3.66 28.24
CA SER A 544 9.56 4.15 29.61
C SER A 544 8.47 5.24 29.68
N PRO A 545 7.51 5.18 30.63
CA PRO A 545 6.53 6.23 30.85
C PRO A 545 7.20 7.60 31.07
N ALA A 546 8.34 7.64 31.77
CA ALA A 546 9.05 8.89 32.03
C ALA A 546 9.58 9.56 30.74
N LEU A 547 9.94 8.78 29.71
CA LEU A 547 10.30 9.33 28.41
C LEU A 547 9.09 9.92 27.72
N VAL A 548 7.98 9.17 27.69
CA VAL A 548 6.72 9.61 27.08
C VAL A 548 6.23 10.90 27.73
N ASP A 549 6.22 10.98 29.07
CA ASP A 549 5.81 12.17 29.81
C ASP A 549 6.64 13.41 29.46
N ARG A 550 7.97 13.26 29.29
CA ARG A 550 8.83 14.38 28.87
C ARG A 550 8.54 14.81 27.44
N MET A 551 8.32 13.87 26.53
CA MET A 551 7.94 14.16 25.14
C MET A 551 6.58 14.85 25.08
N THR A 552 5.60 14.40 25.87
CA THR A 552 4.28 15.01 26.02
C THR A 552 4.37 16.42 26.59
N ALA A 553 5.20 16.65 27.61
CA ALA A 553 5.42 17.99 28.15
C ALA A 553 6.01 18.94 27.10
N THR A 554 6.98 18.47 26.29
CA THR A 554 7.50 19.24 25.17
C THR A 554 6.42 19.54 24.14
N TRP A 555 5.60 18.55 23.78
CA TRP A 555 4.47 18.74 22.86
C TRP A 555 3.55 19.86 23.32
N MET A 556 3.12 19.83 24.59
CA MET A 556 2.23 20.84 25.17
C MET A 556 2.88 22.23 25.22
N LYS A 557 4.20 22.30 25.34
CA LYS A 557 4.95 23.57 25.38
C LYS A 557 5.16 24.17 23.98
N THR A 558 5.20 23.34 22.94
CA THR A 558 5.58 23.75 21.58
C THR A 558 4.44 23.63 20.57
N ASP A 559 3.20 23.49 21.06
CA ASP A 559 2.00 23.31 20.24
C ASP A 559 2.14 22.18 19.22
N GLY A 560 2.68 21.05 19.67
CA GLY A 560 2.87 19.85 18.86
C GLY A 560 3.96 19.95 17.80
N ASN A 561 5.01 20.75 18.01
CA ASN A 561 6.17 20.77 17.13
C ASN A 561 6.94 19.43 17.19
N ILE A 562 6.86 18.65 16.11
CA ILE A 562 7.42 17.30 16.03
C ILE A 562 8.95 17.31 16.14
N ALA A 563 9.64 18.25 15.50
CA ALA A 563 11.09 18.37 15.62
C ALA A 563 11.55 18.61 17.07
N ALA A 564 10.84 19.43 17.84
CA ALA A 564 11.13 19.65 19.25
C ALA A 564 10.89 18.39 20.11
N VAL A 565 9.83 17.65 19.83
CA VAL A 565 9.51 16.38 20.52
C VAL A 565 10.58 15.32 20.23
N LEU A 566 10.99 15.17 18.96
CA LEU A 566 12.09 14.30 18.57
C LEU A 566 13.42 14.72 19.21
N SER A 567 13.67 16.02 19.36
CA SER A 567 14.84 16.53 20.07
C SER A 567 14.83 16.14 21.56
N THR A 568 13.66 16.20 22.21
CA THR A 568 13.51 15.73 23.60
C THR A 568 13.81 14.24 23.72
N MET A 569 13.34 13.44 22.77
CA MET A 569 13.60 12.00 22.70
C MET A 569 15.09 11.71 22.48
N PHE A 570 15.72 12.37 21.50
CA PHE A 570 17.12 12.14 21.16
C PHE A 570 18.08 12.45 22.30
N HIS A 571 17.85 13.54 23.05
CA HIS A 571 18.68 13.92 24.20
C HIS A 571 18.31 13.20 25.50
N SER A 572 17.38 12.24 25.46
CA SER A 572 16.98 11.46 26.62
C SER A 572 18.01 10.39 27.00
N PRO A 573 18.12 10.01 28.28
CA PRO A 573 18.99 8.90 28.68
C PRO A 573 18.53 7.55 28.10
N GLU A 574 17.23 7.38 27.83
CA GLU A 574 16.64 6.15 27.31
C GLU A 574 17.10 5.86 25.87
N PHE A 575 17.20 6.88 25.01
CA PHE A 575 17.54 6.73 23.59
C PHE A 575 18.92 6.12 23.35
N PHE A 576 19.89 6.44 24.22
CA PHE A 576 21.26 5.91 24.17
C PHE A 576 21.55 4.88 25.27
N SER A 577 20.51 4.33 25.89
CA SER A 577 20.70 3.31 26.91
C SER A 577 21.16 1.98 26.28
N PRO A 578 22.01 1.20 26.97
CA PRO A 578 22.42 -0.12 26.48
C PRO A 578 21.24 -1.07 26.25
N ALA A 579 20.18 -0.93 27.05
CA ALA A 579 18.99 -1.77 26.98
C ALA A 579 18.22 -1.62 25.65
N VAL A 580 18.32 -0.47 24.97
CA VAL A 580 17.61 -0.23 23.70
C VAL A 580 18.50 -0.42 22.46
N TYR A 581 19.81 -0.54 22.67
CA TYR A 581 20.78 -0.78 21.60
C TYR A 581 20.53 -2.16 20.97
N ARG A 582 20.24 -2.19 19.67
CA ARG A 582 19.87 -3.41 18.92
C ARG A 582 18.69 -4.21 19.50
N ALA A 583 17.81 -3.56 20.25
CA ALA A 583 16.65 -4.23 20.87
C ALA A 583 15.47 -4.39 19.92
N LYS A 584 15.20 -3.39 19.06
CA LYS A 584 14.09 -3.42 18.10
C LYS A 584 14.39 -4.33 16.92
N VAL A 585 13.34 -4.85 16.30
CA VAL A 585 13.41 -5.57 15.01
C VAL A 585 12.82 -4.68 13.92
N LYS A 586 13.51 -4.58 12.79
CA LYS A 586 13.02 -3.84 11.61
C LYS A 586 11.69 -4.43 11.10
N THR A 587 10.74 -3.55 10.78
CA THR A 587 9.62 -3.87 9.88
C THR A 587 10.16 -4.27 8.49
N PRO A 588 9.35 -4.93 7.65
CA PRO A 588 9.79 -5.30 6.30
C PRO A 588 10.30 -4.14 5.44
N ILE A 589 9.68 -2.95 5.52
CA ILE A 589 10.15 -1.78 4.75
C ILE A 589 11.49 -1.27 5.29
N GLU A 590 11.63 -1.17 6.62
CA GLU A 590 12.91 -0.79 7.23
C GLU A 590 14.01 -1.77 6.84
N PHE A 591 13.72 -3.07 6.87
CA PHE A 591 14.67 -4.10 6.50
C PHE A 591 15.10 -4.00 5.04
N MET A 592 14.13 -3.91 4.12
CA MET A 592 14.40 -3.84 2.68
C MET A 592 15.23 -2.60 2.32
N VAL A 593 14.82 -1.43 2.81
CA VAL A 593 15.52 -0.16 2.54
C VAL A 593 16.89 -0.16 3.20
N SER A 594 17.01 -0.65 4.44
CA SER A 594 18.29 -0.78 5.13
C SER A 594 19.27 -1.68 4.39
N ALA A 595 18.80 -2.82 3.87
CA ALA A 595 19.64 -3.75 3.11
C ALA A 595 20.15 -3.10 1.82
N LEU A 596 19.29 -2.41 1.07
CA LEU A 596 19.65 -1.67 -0.15
C LEU A 596 20.69 -0.58 0.14
N ARG A 597 20.50 0.19 1.21
CA ARG A 597 21.43 1.25 1.62
C ARG A 597 22.77 0.68 2.10
N ALA A 598 22.75 -0.39 2.91
CA ALA A 598 23.97 -1.01 3.41
C ALA A 598 24.81 -1.67 2.31
N SER A 599 24.16 -2.15 1.24
CA SER A 599 24.82 -2.72 0.05
C SER A 599 25.16 -1.68 -1.03
N ASP A 600 24.93 -0.38 -0.76
CA ASP A 600 25.05 0.71 -1.74
C ASP A 600 24.42 0.36 -3.10
N ALA A 601 23.22 -0.22 -3.04
CA ALA A 601 22.58 -0.78 -4.21
C ALA A 601 22.09 0.32 -5.16
N HIS A 602 22.45 0.22 -6.44
CA HIS A 602 21.94 1.11 -7.47
C HIS A 602 20.60 0.59 -8.01
N VAL A 603 19.52 1.32 -7.75
CA VAL A 603 18.16 0.97 -8.20
C VAL A 603 17.87 1.65 -9.54
N VAL A 604 17.74 0.84 -10.60
CA VAL A 604 17.35 1.28 -11.95
C VAL A 604 15.85 1.11 -12.17
N ASN A 605 15.25 0.07 -11.55
CA ASN A 605 13.82 -0.21 -11.66
C ASN A 605 13.28 -0.59 -10.27
N PRO A 606 12.46 0.28 -9.64
CA PRO A 606 11.92 0.04 -8.30
C PRO A 606 10.69 -0.89 -8.28
N LEU A 607 10.00 -1.17 -9.40
CA LEU A 607 8.81 -2.02 -9.40
C LEU A 607 9.01 -3.41 -8.75
N PRO A 608 10.13 -4.12 -8.97
CA PRO A 608 10.40 -5.39 -8.30
C PRO A 608 10.54 -5.26 -6.78
N LEU A 609 10.92 -4.09 -6.26
CA LEU A 609 10.95 -3.80 -4.82
C LEU A 609 9.54 -3.64 -4.26
N VAL A 610 8.64 -2.96 -4.99
CA VAL A 610 7.21 -2.89 -4.62
C VAL A 610 6.62 -4.31 -4.53
N GLN A 611 6.96 -5.20 -5.46
CA GLN A 611 6.53 -6.60 -5.42
C GLN A 611 7.22 -7.41 -4.32
N ALA A 612 8.46 -7.07 -3.97
CA ALA A 612 9.18 -7.69 -2.86
C ALA A 612 8.48 -7.41 -1.53
N MET A 613 7.98 -6.19 -1.34
CA MET A 613 7.22 -5.80 -0.14
C MET A 613 5.97 -6.64 0.08
N ASP A 614 5.24 -7.00 -0.99
CA ASP A 614 4.10 -7.92 -0.91
C ASP A 614 4.52 -9.30 -0.36
N ARG A 615 5.69 -9.80 -0.80
CA ARG A 615 6.22 -11.11 -0.37
C ARG A 615 6.77 -11.09 1.05
N LEU A 616 7.26 -9.93 1.50
CA LEU A 616 7.73 -9.72 2.86
C LEU A 616 6.59 -9.45 3.85
N GLY A 617 5.33 -9.40 3.39
CA GLY A 617 4.15 -9.28 4.23
C GLY A 617 3.72 -7.85 4.59
N MET A 618 4.30 -6.83 3.96
CA MET A 618 3.97 -5.42 4.21
C MET A 618 3.77 -4.67 2.87
N PRO A 619 2.71 -4.98 2.11
CA PRO A 619 2.41 -4.32 0.84
C PRO A 619 2.38 -2.78 1.00
N VAL A 620 3.03 -2.05 0.06
CA VAL A 620 3.07 -0.58 0.08
C VAL A 620 1.65 -0.03 -0.14
N TYR A 621 1.15 0.80 0.79
CA TYR A 621 -0.26 1.23 0.86
C TYR A 621 -1.27 0.06 0.89
N GLY A 622 -0.86 -1.08 1.44
CA GLY A 622 -1.65 -2.32 1.44
C GLY A 622 -2.37 -2.66 2.75
N MET A 623 -2.20 -1.85 3.81
CA MET A 623 -2.96 -2.03 5.05
C MET A 623 -4.42 -1.65 4.81
N GLN A 624 -5.34 -2.57 5.12
CA GLN A 624 -6.78 -2.37 4.88
C GLN A 624 -7.46 -1.57 5.98
N THR A 625 -6.91 -1.58 7.17
CA THR A 625 -7.45 -0.91 8.34
C THR A 625 -6.72 0.43 8.55
N PRO A 626 -7.42 1.46 9.04
CA PRO A 626 -6.85 2.80 9.22
C PRO A 626 -5.79 2.89 10.33
N ASN A 627 -5.67 1.87 11.18
CA ASN A 627 -4.69 1.83 12.28
C ASN A 627 -3.22 1.64 11.84
N GLY A 628 -2.98 1.33 10.57
CA GLY A 628 -1.65 1.11 10.03
C GLY A 628 -1.00 -0.21 10.49
N TYR A 629 0.22 -0.44 10.01
CA TYR A 629 1.07 -1.56 10.39
C TYR A 629 1.66 -1.37 11.79
N SER A 630 1.85 -2.48 12.53
CA SER A 630 2.48 -2.45 13.86
C SER A 630 3.96 -2.08 13.80
N TRP A 631 4.43 -1.34 14.81
CA TRP A 631 5.86 -1.04 15.01
C TRP A 631 6.56 -2.00 15.99
N LYS A 632 5.82 -2.98 16.53
CA LYS A 632 6.32 -3.95 17.51
C LYS A 632 6.87 -5.18 16.80
N ALA A 633 7.91 -5.76 17.39
CA ALA A 633 8.64 -6.88 16.82
C ALA A 633 7.81 -8.17 16.72
N ASP A 634 6.90 -8.41 17.65
CA ASP A 634 6.06 -9.61 17.73
C ASP A 634 5.25 -9.88 16.45
N GLU A 635 4.78 -8.82 15.78
CA GLU A 635 4.07 -8.90 14.49
C GLU A 635 4.99 -9.35 13.33
N TRP A 636 6.30 -9.11 13.44
CA TRP A 636 7.27 -9.27 12.35
C TRP A 636 8.25 -10.42 12.54
N VAL A 637 8.25 -11.07 13.70
CA VAL A 637 9.14 -12.19 14.01
C VAL A 637 8.38 -13.50 13.92
N SER A 638 8.55 -14.19 12.79
CA SER A 638 8.09 -15.57 12.59
C SER A 638 9.06 -16.33 11.69
N SER A 639 9.06 -17.67 11.74
CA SER A 639 9.92 -18.51 10.89
C SER A 639 9.75 -18.21 9.40
N ASN A 640 8.50 -17.97 8.97
CA ASN A 640 8.22 -17.62 7.58
C ASN A 640 8.76 -16.22 7.21
N ALA A 641 8.62 -15.24 8.10
CA ALA A 641 9.14 -13.89 7.87
C ALA A 641 10.67 -13.89 7.76
N LEU A 642 11.37 -14.66 8.61
CA LEU A 642 12.84 -14.79 8.54
C LEU A 642 13.31 -15.43 7.25
N ILE A 643 12.66 -16.51 6.81
CA ILE A 643 12.99 -17.17 5.54
C ILE A 643 12.76 -16.19 4.37
N ALA A 644 11.66 -15.44 4.36
CA ALA A 644 11.38 -14.47 3.31
C ALA A 644 12.45 -13.37 3.24
N ARG A 645 12.87 -12.84 4.39
CA ARG A 645 13.93 -11.83 4.51
C ARG A 645 15.29 -12.37 4.10
N MET A 646 15.64 -13.59 4.50
CA MET A 646 16.87 -14.27 4.08
C MET A 646 16.90 -14.48 2.55
N ASN A 647 15.79 -14.96 1.98
CA ASN A 647 15.66 -15.15 0.54
C ASN A 647 15.81 -13.82 -0.22
N PHE A 648 15.19 -12.75 0.28
CA PHE A 648 15.36 -11.41 -0.28
C PHE A 648 16.84 -10.97 -0.27
N SER A 649 17.52 -11.08 0.87
CA SER A 649 18.92 -10.68 1.01
C SER A 649 19.87 -11.45 0.09
N LEU A 650 19.67 -12.77 -0.07
CA LEU A 650 20.44 -13.59 -0.99
C LEU A 650 20.21 -13.20 -2.46
N VAL A 651 18.96 -12.87 -2.83
CA VAL A 651 18.62 -12.42 -4.19
C VAL A 651 19.19 -11.03 -4.47
N LEU A 652 19.14 -10.13 -3.48
CA LEU A 652 19.74 -8.80 -3.56
C LEU A 652 21.26 -8.89 -3.71
N ALA A 653 21.95 -9.54 -2.77
CA ALA A 653 23.40 -9.59 -2.74
C ALA A 653 23.99 -10.30 -3.96
N GLY A 654 23.29 -11.30 -4.51
CA GLY A 654 23.67 -11.97 -5.75
C GLY A 654 23.41 -11.18 -7.03
N GLY A 655 22.94 -9.93 -6.96
CA GLY A 655 22.61 -9.12 -8.15
C GLY A 655 21.48 -9.73 -8.99
N ARG A 656 20.56 -10.49 -8.37
CA ARG A 656 19.50 -11.25 -9.07
C ARG A 656 18.12 -10.63 -8.95
N LEU A 657 18.00 -9.53 -8.21
CA LEU A 657 16.80 -8.71 -8.19
C LEU A 657 16.77 -7.83 -9.45
N PRO A 658 15.76 -7.96 -10.33
CA PRO A 658 15.74 -7.22 -11.59
C PRO A 658 15.82 -5.71 -11.36
N GLY A 659 16.71 -5.04 -12.09
CA GLY A 659 16.86 -3.59 -12.00
C GLY A 659 17.51 -3.07 -10.71
N VAL A 660 18.08 -3.94 -9.88
CA VAL A 660 18.89 -3.54 -8.72
C VAL A 660 20.28 -4.15 -8.87
N LYS A 661 21.32 -3.34 -8.66
CA LYS A 661 22.72 -3.75 -8.81
C LYS A 661 23.49 -3.49 -7.52
N THR A 662 24.37 -4.41 -7.15
CA THR A 662 25.30 -4.32 -6.02
C THR A 662 26.73 -4.58 -6.50
N ASP A 663 27.72 -3.95 -5.87
CA ASP A 663 29.15 -4.13 -6.19
C ASP A 663 29.98 -4.35 -4.91
N TRP A 664 29.96 -5.58 -4.42
CA TRP A 664 30.67 -5.96 -3.19
C TRP A 664 32.20 -5.81 -3.29
N PRO A 665 32.88 -6.19 -4.39
CA PRO A 665 34.31 -5.95 -4.54
C PRO A 665 34.68 -4.48 -4.44
N ALA A 666 33.94 -3.58 -5.11
CA ALA A 666 34.19 -2.15 -5.01
C ALA A 666 33.98 -1.62 -3.59
N LEU A 667 32.92 -2.07 -2.91
CA LEU A 667 32.61 -1.67 -1.53
C LEU A 667 33.69 -2.10 -0.52
N LEU A 668 34.31 -3.25 -0.74
CA LEU A 668 35.37 -3.77 0.12
C LEU A 668 36.76 -3.23 -0.25
N GLY A 669 36.87 -2.37 -1.27
CA GLY A 669 38.15 -1.89 -1.79
C GLY A 669 39.01 -3.00 -2.39
N ALA A 670 38.41 -4.12 -2.78
CA ALA A 670 39.08 -5.26 -3.37
C ALA A 670 39.21 -5.03 -4.89
N SER A 671 40.39 -4.60 -5.34
CA SER A 671 40.70 -4.48 -6.76
C SER A 671 40.89 -5.86 -7.39
N ASP A 672 39.84 -6.41 -8.02
CA ASP A 672 39.79 -7.47 -9.05
C ASP A 672 40.71 -8.71 -8.90
N SER A 673 41.31 -8.92 -7.73
CA SER A 673 42.36 -9.91 -7.51
C SER A 673 42.03 -10.80 -6.32
N GLY A 674 41.49 -11.98 -6.64
CA GLY A 674 41.72 -13.15 -5.79
C GLY A 674 40.57 -13.67 -4.92
N VAL A 675 39.30 -13.38 -5.19
CA VAL A 675 38.21 -14.23 -4.66
C VAL A 675 38.06 -15.46 -5.56
N THR A 676 39.11 -16.27 -5.63
CA THR A 676 39.11 -17.56 -6.33
C THR A 676 38.42 -18.60 -5.47
N SER A 677 37.35 -19.20 -6.01
CA SER A 677 36.72 -20.47 -5.58
C SER A 677 37.04 -20.95 -4.17
N GLY A 678 36.21 -20.59 -3.18
CA GLY A 678 36.33 -21.03 -1.79
C GLY A 678 35.52 -20.16 -0.83
N HIS A 679 35.58 -20.49 0.46
CA HIS A 679 35.06 -19.65 1.54
C HIS A 679 35.75 -18.27 1.50
N PRO A 680 35.06 -17.13 1.71
CA PRO A 680 35.74 -15.85 1.85
C PRO A 680 36.82 -15.95 2.94
N GLY A 681 38.01 -15.39 2.71
CA GLY A 681 39.04 -15.38 3.76
C GLY A 681 38.56 -14.59 4.98
N THR A 682 39.07 -14.90 6.17
CA THR A 682 38.65 -14.28 7.45
C THR A 682 38.68 -12.74 7.43
N LEU A 683 39.59 -12.14 6.65
CA LEU A 683 39.66 -10.68 6.47
C LEU A 683 38.46 -10.10 5.68
N THR A 684 38.00 -10.83 4.67
CA THR A 684 36.82 -10.47 3.87
C THR A 684 35.55 -10.60 4.70
N GLU A 685 35.45 -11.68 5.49
CA GLU A 685 34.33 -11.89 6.43
C GLU A 685 34.27 -10.77 7.47
N ASN A 686 35.38 -10.47 8.15
CA ASN A 686 35.45 -9.39 9.14
C ASN A 686 35.12 -8.02 8.53
N SER A 687 35.52 -7.77 7.28
CA SER A 687 35.17 -6.54 6.57
C SER A 687 33.66 -6.46 6.30
N LEU A 688 33.03 -7.57 5.87
CA LEU A 688 31.58 -7.63 5.68
C LEU A 688 30.81 -7.50 7.00
N GLU A 689 31.25 -8.16 8.07
CA GLU A 689 30.65 -8.03 9.40
C GLU A 689 30.75 -6.57 9.88
N THR A 690 31.90 -5.93 9.73
CA THR A 690 32.07 -4.52 10.09
C THR A 690 31.18 -3.60 9.24
N LEU A 691 31.08 -3.84 7.93
CA LEU A 691 30.25 -3.04 7.02
C LEU A 691 28.74 -3.19 7.34
N LEU A 692 28.27 -4.44 7.43
CA LEU A 692 26.85 -4.79 7.48
C LEU A 692 26.30 -4.87 8.90
N ILE A 693 27.11 -5.22 9.89
CA ILE A 693 26.69 -5.36 11.29
C ILE A 693 27.28 -4.25 12.16
N GLY A 694 28.36 -3.60 11.74
CA GLY A 694 29.06 -2.57 12.53
C GLY A 694 30.03 -3.14 13.57
N GLN A 695 30.05 -4.47 13.73
CA GLN A 695 30.92 -5.21 14.65
C GLN A 695 30.98 -6.68 14.21
N ALA A 696 31.82 -7.48 14.89
CA ALA A 696 31.86 -8.91 14.67
C ALA A 696 30.49 -9.57 14.93
N ALA A 697 30.09 -10.51 14.07
CA ALA A 697 28.88 -11.31 14.29
C ALA A 697 29.03 -12.17 15.55
N SER A 698 27.92 -12.49 16.23
CA SER A 698 27.95 -13.43 17.34
C SER A 698 28.38 -14.82 16.87
N ASP A 699 29.03 -15.62 17.73
CA ASP A 699 29.46 -16.97 17.37
C ASP A 699 28.30 -17.84 16.84
N ARG A 700 27.11 -17.68 17.43
CA ARG A 700 25.89 -18.38 17.00
C ARG A 700 25.42 -17.96 15.62
N THR A 701 25.43 -16.66 15.32
CA THR A 701 25.06 -16.17 14.00
C THR A 701 26.12 -16.55 12.97
N ARG A 702 27.40 -16.47 13.32
CA ARG A 702 28.48 -16.93 12.46
C ARG A 702 28.28 -18.41 12.13
N GLU A 703 28.08 -19.27 13.13
CA GLU A 703 27.82 -20.71 12.91
C GLU A 703 26.62 -20.95 11.99
N ALA A 704 25.49 -20.25 12.20
CA ALA A 704 24.30 -20.38 11.35
C ALA A 704 24.53 -19.89 9.92
N VAL A 705 25.26 -18.78 9.75
CA VAL A 705 25.65 -18.23 8.45
C VAL A 705 26.55 -19.22 7.71
N LEU A 706 27.59 -19.75 8.37
CA LEU A 706 28.52 -20.70 7.75
C LEU A 706 27.80 -22.01 7.35
N ALA A 707 26.91 -22.52 8.22
CA ALA A 707 26.13 -23.71 7.91
C ALA A 707 25.25 -23.54 6.66
N GLN A 708 24.66 -22.34 6.48
CA GLN A 708 23.85 -22.05 5.31
C GLN A 708 24.70 -21.72 4.06
N PHE A 709 25.88 -21.15 4.26
CA PHE A 709 26.85 -20.88 3.20
C PHE A 709 27.35 -22.18 2.55
N ASP A 710 27.65 -23.20 3.35
CA ASP A 710 28.15 -24.49 2.87
C ASP A 710 27.05 -25.34 2.18
N ASN A 711 25.77 -24.92 2.27
CA ASN A 711 24.67 -25.60 1.60
C ASN A 711 24.58 -25.17 0.12
N PRO A 712 24.84 -26.08 -0.84
CA PRO A 712 24.88 -25.75 -2.27
C PRO A 712 23.52 -25.36 -2.86
N ASN A 713 22.42 -25.61 -2.15
CA ASN A 713 21.07 -25.28 -2.59
C ASN A 713 20.60 -23.91 -2.08
N THR A 714 21.29 -23.27 -1.14
CA THR A 714 20.87 -22.02 -0.49
C THR A 714 20.44 -20.96 -1.50
N GLN A 715 21.32 -20.63 -2.44
CA GLN A 715 21.05 -19.60 -3.43
C GLN A 715 19.93 -20.00 -4.42
N ILE A 716 19.92 -21.27 -4.83
CA ILE A 716 18.93 -21.83 -5.76
C ILE A 716 17.54 -21.82 -5.14
N GLU A 717 17.44 -22.18 -3.86
CA GLU A 717 16.19 -22.18 -3.10
C GLU A 717 15.73 -20.75 -2.85
N ALA A 718 16.63 -19.82 -2.48
CA ALA A 718 16.28 -18.42 -2.31
C ALA A 718 15.69 -17.80 -3.59
N GLU A 719 16.37 -17.98 -4.73
CA GLU A 719 15.87 -17.52 -6.02
C GLU A 719 14.53 -18.16 -6.40
N ARG A 720 14.42 -19.48 -6.20
CA ARG A 720 13.19 -20.20 -6.51
C ARG A 720 12.04 -19.73 -5.63
N ASN A 721 12.24 -19.64 -4.34
CA ASN A 721 11.21 -19.27 -3.37
C ASN A 721 10.79 -17.82 -3.55
N PHE A 722 11.75 -16.93 -3.81
CA PHE A 722 11.45 -15.54 -4.10
C PHE A 722 10.74 -15.36 -5.44
N ARG A 723 11.07 -16.14 -6.48
CA ARG A 723 10.38 -16.09 -7.80
C ARG A 723 9.04 -16.83 -7.83
N ALA A 724 8.86 -17.90 -7.06
CA ALA A 724 7.79 -18.88 -7.25
C ALA A 724 6.63 -18.80 -6.25
N GLN A 725 6.63 -17.86 -5.29
CA GLN A 725 5.47 -17.69 -4.40
C GLN A 725 4.40 -16.80 -5.05
N PRO A 726 3.28 -17.36 -5.56
CA PRO A 726 2.05 -16.60 -5.66
C PRO A 726 1.53 -16.32 -4.24
N ALA A 727 0.75 -15.24 -4.09
CA ALA A 727 0.04 -14.93 -2.85
C ALA A 727 -0.66 -16.19 -2.29
N PRO A 728 -0.70 -16.41 -0.96
CA PRO A 728 -1.29 -17.60 -0.39
C PRO A 728 -2.73 -17.78 -0.88
N GLN A 729 -2.98 -18.94 -1.48
CA GLN A 729 -4.33 -19.42 -1.74
C GLN A 729 -4.95 -19.73 -0.37
N THR A 730 -6.10 -19.12 -0.08
CA THR A 730 -6.93 -19.43 1.09
C THR A 730 -7.12 -20.93 1.19
N ALA A 731 -6.68 -21.54 2.29
CA ALA A 731 -6.96 -22.94 2.59
C ALA A 731 -8.47 -23.11 2.79
N GLU A 732 -9.11 -23.87 1.91
CA GLU A 732 -10.45 -24.41 2.14
C GLU A 732 -10.36 -25.41 3.29
N LEU A 733 -10.80 -25.01 4.49
CA LEU A 733 -11.04 -25.94 5.59
C LEU A 733 -12.38 -26.62 5.33
N SER A 734 -12.33 -27.88 4.90
CA SER A 734 -13.46 -28.81 4.91
C SER A 734 -13.92 -29.00 6.35
N GLY A 735 -15.16 -28.61 6.64
CA GLY A 735 -15.80 -28.86 7.92
C GLY A 735 -16.19 -30.33 8.07
N GLU A 736 -15.80 -30.92 9.19
CA GLU A 736 -16.58 -31.86 9.98
C GLU A 736 -15.84 -32.02 11.33
N ASP A 737 -16.61 -32.17 12.41
CA ASP A 737 -16.19 -32.41 13.80
C ASP A 737 -15.86 -31.20 14.69
N ALA A 738 -16.91 -30.50 15.15
CA ALA A 738 -16.90 -29.87 16.49
C ALA A 738 -18.34 -29.66 17.02
N ALA A 739 -18.94 -30.72 17.56
CA ALA A 739 -20.05 -30.61 18.50
C ALA A 739 -19.57 -31.06 19.89
N GLY A 740 -19.70 -30.16 20.87
CA GLY A 740 -19.66 -30.51 22.30
C GLY A 740 -18.39 -30.10 23.06
N ASN A 741 -18.37 -28.90 23.63
CA ASN A 741 -18.46 -28.74 25.09
C ASN A 741 -18.40 -27.27 25.51
N THR A 742 -19.38 -26.88 26.32
CA THR A 742 -19.48 -25.64 27.08
C THR A 742 -18.54 -25.68 28.30
N MET A 743 -17.76 -24.61 28.54
CA MET A 743 -17.40 -24.16 29.88
C MET A 743 -17.14 -22.65 29.91
N GLN A 744 -17.63 -22.03 30.98
CA GLN A 744 -17.65 -20.61 31.29
C GLN A 744 -16.29 -20.08 31.78
N GLY A 745 -16.01 -18.80 31.50
CA GLY A 745 -15.30 -17.92 32.44
C GLY A 745 -14.04 -17.23 31.93
N GLN A 746 -14.10 -15.88 31.97
CA GLN A 746 -13.01 -14.88 31.99
C GLN A 746 -12.55 -14.28 30.66
N GLY A 747 -12.61 -12.94 30.64
CA GLY A 747 -12.54 -12.11 29.45
C GLY A 747 -11.11 -11.86 28.95
N MET A 748 -10.98 -11.96 27.64
CA MET A 748 -9.91 -11.37 26.85
C MET A 748 -10.50 -11.18 25.44
N GLN A 749 -10.85 -9.94 25.07
CA GLN A 749 -11.39 -9.65 23.75
C GLN A 749 -10.23 -9.53 22.75
N THR A 750 -9.98 -10.63 22.04
CA THR A 750 -9.15 -10.68 20.83
C THR A 750 -9.99 -10.37 19.59
N ALA A 751 -9.34 -9.72 18.63
CA ALA A 751 -9.77 -9.33 17.28
C ALA A 751 -10.93 -10.10 16.62
N PRO A 752 -11.83 -9.43 15.89
CA PRO A 752 -12.67 -10.08 14.89
C PRO A 752 -12.13 -9.84 13.47
N ASN A 753 -11.94 -10.93 12.74
CA ASN A 753 -11.89 -10.95 11.28
C ASN A 753 -13.19 -11.54 10.74
N ALA A 754 -13.59 -11.03 9.57
CA ALA A 754 -14.41 -11.66 8.52
C ALA A 754 -15.84 -11.12 8.35
N ASP A 755 -15.99 -10.20 7.39
CA ASP A 755 -16.98 -10.34 6.32
C ASP A 755 -16.39 -9.75 5.03
N MET A 756 -15.95 -10.65 4.15
CA MET A 756 -15.12 -10.34 2.98
C MET A 756 -15.85 -10.79 1.73
N GLN A 757 -16.83 -10.01 1.25
CA GLN A 757 -17.42 -10.22 -0.08
C GLN A 757 -18.23 -9.01 -0.55
N SER A 758 -17.60 -8.14 -1.35
CA SER A 758 -18.16 -7.47 -2.54
C SER A 758 -17.16 -6.45 -3.09
N GLY A 759 -16.59 -6.72 -4.26
CA GLY A 759 -15.64 -5.80 -4.94
C GLY A 759 -14.55 -6.48 -5.76
N ALA A 760 -14.41 -7.81 -5.65
CA ALA A 760 -13.46 -8.60 -6.42
C ALA A 760 -13.88 -8.77 -7.89
N MET A 761 -13.68 -7.74 -8.72
CA MET A 761 -13.90 -7.86 -10.17
C MET A 761 -12.91 -7.08 -11.04
N LEU A 762 -11.63 -7.01 -10.67
CA LEU A 762 -10.59 -6.45 -11.57
C LEU A 762 -9.23 -7.14 -11.60
N LEU A 763 -9.06 -8.30 -10.95
CA LEU A 763 -7.85 -9.14 -11.06
C LEU A 763 -8.21 -10.63 -11.02
N ARG A 764 -9.12 -11.08 -11.90
CA ARG A 764 -9.30 -12.51 -12.21
C ARG A 764 -8.79 -12.79 -13.62
N ALA A 765 -7.48 -12.94 -13.77
CA ALA A 765 -6.95 -13.81 -14.81
C ALA A 765 -7.15 -15.25 -14.34
N LYS A 766 -8.11 -15.97 -14.92
CA LYS A 766 -8.31 -17.41 -14.66
C LYS A 766 -7.01 -18.15 -14.91
N ALA A 767 -6.43 -18.74 -13.87
CA ALA A 767 -5.46 -19.81 -14.02
C ALA A 767 -6.18 -21.03 -14.63
N ALA A 768 -5.94 -21.25 -15.93
CA ALA A 768 -6.42 -22.45 -16.60
C ALA A 768 -5.66 -23.67 -16.05
N LYS A 769 -6.43 -24.67 -15.60
CA LYS A 769 -5.95 -25.95 -15.07
C LYS A 769 -5.27 -26.74 -16.21
N GLY A 770 -4.00 -27.10 -16.01
CA GLY A 770 -3.35 -28.23 -16.70
C GLY A 770 -2.64 -27.94 -18.02
N ARG A 771 -1.34 -27.65 -17.94
CA ARG A 771 -0.28 -28.38 -18.67
C ARG A 771 1.09 -27.86 -18.25
N ARG A 772 1.98 -28.78 -17.86
CA ARG A 772 3.42 -28.52 -17.73
C ARG A 772 3.92 -27.97 -19.07
N ASN A 773 4.49 -26.76 -19.07
CA ASN A 773 5.55 -26.40 -20.02
C ASN A 773 6.29 -25.12 -19.58
N ALA A 774 7.59 -25.33 -19.35
CA ALA A 774 8.76 -24.48 -19.53
C ALA A 774 8.60 -22.94 -19.65
N GLY A 775 9.33 -22.25 -18.76
CA GLY A 775 10.23 -21.15 -19.13
C GLY A 775 9.59 -19.84 -19.58
N GLY A 776 9.20 -18.99 -18.62
CA GLY A 776 9.00 -17.56 -18.85
C GLY A 776 10.32 -16.81 -18.62
N GLY A 777 11.16 -16.72 -19.65
CA GLY A 777 12.35 -15.88 -19.65
C GLY A 777 11.97 -14.41 -19.88
N PHE A 778 12.23 -13.55 -18.90
CA PHE A 778 13.01 -12.35 -19.22
C PHE A 778 14.38 -12.86 -19.66
N ASP A 779 15.01 -12.26 -20.68
CA ASP A 779 16.38 -12.57 -21.03
C ASP A 779 17.29 -12.23 -19.83
N ALA A 780 17.42 -13.20 -18.93
CA ALA A 780 18.65 -13.43 -18.24
C ALA A 780 19.63 -13.80 -19.36
N VAL A 781 20.51 -12.87 -19.73
CA VAL A 781 21.92 -13.28 -19.83
C VAL A 781 22.11 -14.16 -18.60
N ALA A 782 22.38 -15.46 -18.79
CA ALA A 782 22.48 -16.40 -17.68
C ALA A 782 23.38 -15.74 -16.63
N ALA A 783 22.76 -15.22 -15.57
CA ALA A 783 23.50 -14.42 -14.61
C ALA A 783 24.60 -15.36 -14.10
N ALA A 784 25.84 -14.87 -14.08
CA ALA A 784 26.93 -15.64 -13.53
C ALA A 784 26.48 -16.18 -12.16
N PRO A 785 26.83 -17.43 -11.82
CA PRO A 785 26.48 -17.96 -10.50
C PRO A 785 27.00 -16.98 -9.44
N ALA A 786 26.16 -16.69 -8.42
CA ALA A 786 26.58 -15.88 -7.30
C ALA A 786 27.91 -16.39 -6.76
N THR A 787 28.80 -15.45 -6.51
CA THR A 787 30.09 -15.72 -5.93
C THR A 787 29.94 -16.13 -4.46
N PRO A 788 30.97 -16.76 -3.88
CA PRO A 788 31.10 -16.89 -2.44
C PRO A 788 30.89 -15.57 -1.69
N LEU A 789 31.43 -14.47 -2.22
CA LEU A 789 31.29 -13.15 -1.61
C LEU A 789 29.82 -12.71 -1.55
N ASP A 790 29.09 -12.85 -2.65
CA ASP A 790 27.67 -12.50 -2.74
C ASP A 790 26.82 -13.30 -1.76
N THR A 791 27.12 -14.60 -1.64
CA THR A 791 26.38 -15.51 -0.74
C THR A 791 26.60 -15.11 0.71
N MET A 792 27.85 -14.85 1.12
CA MET A 792 28.18 -14.41 2.47
C MET A 792 27.53 -13.06 2.81
N ALA A 793 27.62 -12.09 1.90
CA ALA A 793 26.97 -10.79 2.08
C ALA A 793 25.45 -10.92 2.21
N GLY A 794 24.81 -11.77 1.41
CA GLY A 794 23.38 -12.05 1.49
C GLY A 794 22.97 -12.69 2.82
N LEU A 795 23.77 -13.63 3.34
CA LEU A 795 23.49 -14.29 4.63
C LEU A 795 23.67 -13.32 5.81
N LEU A 796 24.68 -12.46 5.78
CA LEU A 796 24.89 -11.41 6.79
C LEU A 796 23.77 -10.36 6.76
N LEU A 797 23.34 -9.91 5.58
CA LEU A 797 22.17 -9.04 5.41
C LEU A 797 20.89 -9.69 5.95
N GLY A 798 20.71 -11.00 5.77
CA GLY A 798 19.55 -11.73 6.29
C GLY A 798 19.62 -12.07 7.77
N SER A 799 20.75 -11.83 8.45
CA SER A 799 21.00 -12.26 9.83
C SER A 799 20.11 -11.55 10.87
N PRO A 800 19.87 -12.18 12.04
CA PRO A 800 19.20 -11.53 13.17
C PRO A 800 19.84 -10.21 13.59
N GLU A 801 21.17 -10.14 13.61
CA GLU A 801 21.91 -8.93 13.96
C GLU A 801 21.65 -7.79 12.99
N PHE A 802 21.62 -8.05 11.68
CA PHE A 802 21.30 -7.01 10.70
C PHE A 802 19.85 -6.52 10.87
N GLN A 803 18.91 -7.43 11.14
CA GLN A 803 17.51 -7.07 11.31
C GLN A 803 17.23 -6.33 12.62
N ARG A 804 18.07 -6.53 13.64
CA ARG A 804 18.04 -5.81 14.91
C ARG A 804 18.84 -4.51 14.93
N ARG A 805 19.77 -4.35 13.98
CA ARG A 805 20.70 -3.22 13.86
C ARG A 805 19.97 -1.87 13.93
#